data_AF-A0A5J6Q7G9-F1
#
_entry.id   AF-A0A5J6Q7G9-F1
#
_cell.length_a   1.000
_cell.length_b   1.000
_cell.length_c   1.000
_cell.angle_alpha   90.00
_cell.angle_beta   90.00
_cell.angle_gamma   90.00
#
_symmetry.space_group_name_H-M   'P 1'
#
loop_
_entity.id
_entity.type
_entity.pdbx_description
1 polymer ?
#
loop_
_entity_poly.entity_id
_entity_poly.type
_entity_poly.pdbx_seq_one_letter_code
_entity_poly.pdbx_strand_id
1 'polypeptide(L)'
;MRALYLGLLSVVFSQTLLANQTVYSEQIQPIFTEKCVACHACYDAPCQLNLGSGEGLERGAHKLPIYNGGRRQAQDTTRIFMDAHSVDGWRKKDFFDVLGDGQPQAALLAKMLELGRQEPFEPNSRLPDDLDIGILRDNQCAKPEEFAQFAQDNPHSGMPFAVTGLNDAEYSRIEQWLQAGAQVDWQPWTANDIEQQQIEQWESFLNASGARESIVSRWLFEHLFLAHIHFSAGDEKHFFRLLRSRTPSGEAVREISTRRPNDDPGVQMYYRFVPVADVIVHKTHITYEMSPEKLERVKSLFLSDNWSTNKVPGYGAFSRSNPFATFAAIPAQARYQFMLDDAEFFVRTFIRGPVCRGQIATDVIRDKFWAFFQDPEHDVFITDPEYRRKVTPLLAMPGQFDDISDLLGFWGRYKKKRNAYEDLRRKRYKDAERPDWTHIWAGNDQALLSIFRQHDSASVRKGLIGSVPQTMWLMDFPLLERTYYQLVVNFDVFGSVSHQAQTRLYFDLIRNGSEVNFLRLMPRKVRDKVLKDWYQRSGKVKLWLDYTKIDHSTKSALGLPEVKSVGVFAERALQRFADINARVDPINRCFTAFCHREGLSRDAAAVEQALSRLSNRPAAGFKAINFLPEASMLRVEFSNGEREVYSLLRDRAHSNVAFMLGEQYRYQPGLDTLTVYPEVLSSYPNFIFNVKAEAVPAFVMALQQVSDEKSFRKVVEHWGIRRTHPEFWQYFHDLTEHIREREPLEAGVLDMNRYENL
;
A
#
# COMPACT_ATOMS: atom_id res chain seq x y z
N MET A 1 -45.43 22.08 54.31
CA MET A 1 -45.65 21.97 52.84
C MET A 1 -44.86 23.00 52.00
N ARG A 2 -43.69 23.49 52.47
CA ARG A 2 -42.81 24.42 51.71
C ARG A 2 -41.33 23.98 51.62
N ALA A 3 -40.95 22.90 52.31
CA ALA A 3 -39.57 22.40 52.29
C ALA A 3 -39.32 21.26 51.28
N LEU A 4 -40.36 20.62 50.74
CA LEU A 4 -40.22 19.55 49.74
C LEU A 4 -40.12 20.05 48.29
N TYR A 5 -40.46 21.31 48.01
CA TYR A 5 -40.43 21.86 46.65
C TYR A 5 -39.05 22.39 46.22
N LEU A 6 -38.13 22.64 47.16
CA LEU A 6 -36.76 23.10 46.83
C LEU A 6 -35.76 21.96 46.56
N GLY A 7 -36.07 20.72 46.97
CA GLY A 7 -35.22 19.55 46.68
C GLY A 7 -35.45 18.91 45.32
N LEU A 8 -36.66 19.05 44.75
CA LEU A 8 -36.98 18.54 43.41
C LEU A 8 -36.52 19.48 42.29
N LEU A 9 -36.46 20.79 42.54
CA LEU A 9 -35.95 21.76 41.57
C LEU A 9 -34.43 21.70 41.39
N SER A 10 -33.67 21.33 42.43
CA SER A 10 -32.21 21.15 42.35
C SER A 10 -31.80 19.82 41.69
N VAL A 11 -32.61 18.77 41.79
CA VAL A 11 -32.35 17.49 41.11
C VAL A 11 -32.71 17.56 39.62
N VAL A 12 -33.76 18.29 39.24
CA VAL A 12 -34.11 18.50 37.82
C VAL A 12 -33.14 19.45 37.12
N PHE A 13 -32.61 20.48 37.81
CA PHE A 13 -31.56 21.34 37.24
C PHE A 13 -30.17 20.67 37.18
N SER A 14 -29.90 19.66 38.01
CA SER A 14 -28.63 18.92 37.96
C SER A 14 -28.61 17.87 36.85
N GLN A 15 -29.76 17.34 36.44
CA GLN A 15 -29.85 16.40 35.31
C GLN A 15 -29.77 17.09 33.94
N THR A 16 -30.11 18.37 33.83
CA THR A 16 -29.94 19.14 32.59
C THR A 16 -28.52 19.68 32.39
N LEU A 17 -27.66 19.66 33.41
CA LEU A 17 -26.26 20.11 33.33
C LEU A 17 -25.27 19.00 32.97
N LEU A 18 -25.70 17.73 32.96
CA LEU A 18 -24.88 16.58 32.53
C LEU A 18 -25.20 16.14 31.09
N ALA A 19 -26.11 16.82 30.40
CA ALA A 19 -26.67 16.37 29.12
C ALA A 19 -25.98 16.95 27.87
N ASN A 20 -24.82 17.61 27.97
CA ASN A 20 -24.19 18.24 26.79
C ASN A 20 -22.65 18.25 26.83
N GLN A 21 -22.01 17.23 27.40
CA GLN A 21 -20.60 17.00 27.08
C GLN A 21 -20.56 16.31 25.72
N THR A 22 -20.17 17.05 24.68
CA THR A 22 -19.89 16.48 23.36
C THR A 22 -18.75 15.48 23.51
N VAL A 23 -19.09 14.20 23.37
CA VAL A 23 -18.16 13.06 23.42
C VAL A 23 -17.39 13.05 22.08
N TYR A 24 -16.10 13.40 22.08
CA TYR A 24 -15.27 13.49 20.88
C TYR A 24 -15.32 12.19 20.07
N SER A 25 -15.16 11.05 20.75
CA SER A 25 -15.12 9.73 20.11
C SER A 25 -16.40 9.39 19.34
N GLU A 26 -17.57 9.74 19.90
CA GLU A 26 -18.89 9.43 19.32
C GLU A 26 -19.41 10.51 18.36
N GLN A 27 -19.05 11.78 18.57
CA GLN A 27 -19.70 12.91 17.90
C GLN A 27 -18.80 13.69 16.96
N ILE A 28 -17.48 13.69 17.18
CA ILE A 28 -16.51 14.48 16.42
C ILE A 28 -15.64 13.60 15.53
N GLN A 29 -15.09 12.50 16.05
CA GLN A 29 -14.30 11.59 15.24
C GLN A 29 -15.05 11.10 14.00
N PRO A 30 -16.35 10.76 14.03
CA PRO A 30 -17.07 10.36 12.81
C PRO A 30 -17.06 11.45 11.73
N ILE A 31 -17.20 12.73 12.12
CA ILE A 31 -17.11 13.86 11.18
C ILE A 31 -15.69 13.96 10.60
N PHE A 32 -14.65 13.81 11.43
CA PHE A 32 -13.27 13.81 10.93
C PHE A 32 -12.98 12.61 10.04
N THR A 33 -13.47 11.42 10.37
CA THR A 33 -13.36 10.22 9.54
C THR A 33 -14.00 10.47 8.17
N GLU A 34 -15.17 11.10 8.14
CA GLU A 34 -15.89 11.36 6.90
C GLU A 34 -15.28 12.51 6.07
N LYS A 35 -14.87 13.61 6.69
CA LYS A 35 -14.50 14.84 5.95
C LYS A 35 -13.00 15.13 5.89
N CYS A 36 -12.20 14.50 6.76
CA CYS A 36 -10.82 14.92 7.00
C CYS A 36 -9.79 13.79 6.85
N VAL A 37 -10.06 12.60 7.38
CA VAL A 37 -9.10 11.46 7.43
C VAL A 37 -8.66 11.01 6.04
N ALA A 38 -9.53 11.14 5.03
CA ALA A 38 -9.19 10.88 3.64
C ALA A 38 -7.99 11.70 3.13
N CYS A 39 -7.69 12.85 3.75
CA CYS A 39 -6.49 13.64 3.46
C CYS A 39 -5.48 13.65 4.63
N HIS A 40 -5.96 13.64 5.87
CA HIS A 40 -5.20 13.85 7.09
C HIS A 40 -4.93 12.55 7.86
N ALA A 41 -4.24 11.60 7.20
CA ALA A 41 -3.83 10.34 7.83
C ALA A 41 -2.46 9.86 7.37
N CYS A 42 -1.80 9.08 8.24
CA CYS A 42 -0.47 8.50 8.03
C CYS A 42 0.61 9.57 7.73
N TYR A 43 1.68 9.18 7.03
CA TYR A 43 2.78 10.09 6.66
C TYR A 43 2.48 11.02 5.48
N ASP A 44 1.36 10.81 4.80
CA ASP A 44 0.89 11.70 3.72
C ASP A 44 0.12 12.91 4.25
N ALA A 45 -0.28 12.90 5.51
CA ALA A 45 -1.01 13.98 6.14
C ALA A 45 -0.29 15.32 5.94
N PRO A 46 -0.92 16.33 5.30
CA PRO A 46 -0.37 17.67 5.19
C PRO A 46 0.03 18.21 6.56
N CYS A 47 1.20 18.83 6.65
CA CYS A 47 1.75 19.36 7.91
C CYS A 47 1.84 18.33 9.04
N GLN A 48 1.92 17.02 8.73
CA GLN A 48 1.83 15.92 9.68
C GLN A 48 0.56 15.93 10.58
N LEU A 49 -0.46 16.71 10.26
CA LEU A 49 -1.70 16.77 11.05
C LEU A 49 -2.52 15.52 10.76
N ASN A 50 -2.47 14.52 11.67
CA ASN A 50 -3.23 13.28 11.55
C ASN A 50 -4.51 13.39 12.39
N LEU A 51 -5.67 13.21 11.75
CA LEU A 51 -7.00 13.33 12.36
C LEU A 51 -7.67 11.96 12.55
N GLY A 52 -6.91 10.87 12.40
CA GLY A 52 -7.37 9.48 12.57
C GLY A 52 -7.53 9.03 14.03
N SER A 53 -7.09 9.82 15.00
CA SER A 53 -7.28 9.55 16.43
C SER A 53 -7.20 10.82 17.26
N GLY A 54 -7.65 10.70 18.51
CA GLY A 54 -7.45 11.73 19.53
C GLY A 54 -5.98 12.11 19.75
N GLU A 55 -5.07 11.14 19.84
CA GLU A 55 -3.62 11.43 20.02
C GLU A 55 -3.04 12.16 18.80
N GLY A 56 -3.46 11.78 17.58
CA GLY A 56 -3.06 12.47 16.36
C GLY A 56 -3.49 13.94 16.33
N LEU A 57 -4.71 14.21 16.83
CA LEU A 57 -5.26 15.55 16.94
C LEU A 57 -4.54 16.40 18.01
N GLU A 58 -4.37 15.86 19.22
CA GLU A 58 -3.68 16.53 20.33
C GLU A 58 -2.20 16.81 20.03
N ARG A 59 -1.56 15.91 19.29
CA ARG A 59 -0.20 16.10 18.77
C ARG A 59 -0.12 17.40 17.96
N GLY A 60 -1.12 17.73 17.17
CA GLY A 60 -1.17 18.94 16.34
C GLY A 60 -0.38 18.82 15.04
N ALA A 61 0.11 19.96 14.54
CA ALA A 61 0.75 20.06 13.22
C ALA A 61 2.25 20.38 13.32
N HIS A 62 2.98 20.09 12.25
CA HIS A 62 4.43 20.25 12.14
C HIS A 62 4.84 20.73 10.74
N LYS A 63 5.75 21.71 10.67
CA LYS A 63 6.17 22.31 9.38
C LYS A 63 7.08 21.40 8.55
N LEU A 64 7.88 20.54 9.19
CA LEU A 64 8.80 19.63 8.49
C LEU A 64 8.05 18.45 7.84
N PRO A 65 8.15 18.21 6.53
CA PRO A 65 7.52 17.07 5.88
C PRO A 65 8.25 15.75 6.17
N ILE A 66 7.47 14.65 6.29
CA ILE A 66 8.03 13.29 6.43
C ILE A 66 8.62 12.79 5.12
N TYR A 67 7.88 12.95 4.03
CA TYR A 67 8.38 12.65 2.69
C TYR A 67 9.14 13.85 2.13
N ASN A 68 10.48 13.78 2.17
CA ASN A 68 11.36 14.83 1.65
C ASN A 68 12.51 14.20 0.84
N GLY A 69 12.40 14.26 -0.50
CA GLY A 69 13.41 13.73 -1.42
C GLY A 69 14.72 14.52 -1.46
N GLY A 70 14.81 15.68 -0.82
CA GLY A 70 16.02 16.52 -0.74
C GLY A 70 16.79 16.41 0.58
N ARG A 71 16.33 15.58 1.53
CA ARG A 71 16.88 15.53 2.89
C ARG A 71 18.30 14.97 2.93
N ARG A 72 19.28 15.75 3.39
CA ARG A 72 20.70 15.34 3.45
C ARG A 72 21.05 14.41 4.62
N GLN A 73 20.41 14.60 5.77
CA GLN A 73 20.64 13.80 6.98
C GLN A 73 19.33 13.19 7.45
N ALA A 74 19.39 12.08 8.19
CA ALA A 74 18.19 11.53 8.82
C ALA A 74 17.55 12.57 9.76
N GLN A 75 16.22 12.65 9.75
CA GLN A 75 15.47 13.43 10.75
C GLN A 75 15.02 12.51 11.91
N ASP A 76 14.64 13.13 13.02
CA ASP A 76 14.01 12.43 14.14
C ASP A 76 12.66 11.82 13.72
N THR A 77 12.33 10.67 14.33
CA THR A 77 11.05 10.00 14.09
C THR A 77 9.92 10.69 14.85
N THR A 78 8.74 10.74 14.20
CA THR A 78 7.51 11.38 14.69
C THR A 78 6.28 10.48 14.52
N ARG A 79 6.43 9.19 14.83
CA ARG A 79 5.39 8.16 14.76
C ARG A 79 4.44 8.30 15.95
N ILE A 80 3.15 8.47 15.66
CA ILE A 80 2.07 8.51 16.64
C ILE A 80 2.08 7.20 17.44
N PHE A 81 1.74 7.26 18.72
CA PHE A 81 1.74 6.14 19.68
C PHE A 81 3.12 5.59 20.04
N MET A 82 4.22 6.08 19.44
CA MET A 82 5.56 5.48 19.61
C MET A 82 6.63 6.46 20.05
N ASP A 83 6.70 7.65 19.43
CA ASP A 83 7.84 8.56 19.60
C ASP A 83 7.58 9.66 20.65
N ALA A 84 6.33 9.85 21.06
CA ALA A 84 5.91 10.62 22.23
C ALA A 84 4.53 10.11 22.69
N HIS A 85 4.18 10.33 23.97
CA HIS A 85 2.94 9.85 24.60
C HIS A 85 2.22 10.95 25.40
N SER A 86 2.54 12.21 25.14
CA SER A 86 1.88 13.36 25.76
C SER A 86 2.00 14.60 24.87
N VAL A 87 1.08 15.55 25.05
CA VAL A 87 1.10 16.86 24.37
C VAL A 87 2.46 17.55 24.55
N ASP A 88 2.96 17.65 25.79
CA ASP A 88 4.28 18.23 26.07
C ASP A 88 5.43 17.51 25.35
N GLY A 89 5.34 16.18 25.22
CA GLY A 89 6.30 15.39 24.45
C GLY A 89 6.32 15.78 22.98
N TRP A 90 5.14 16.03 22.40
CA TRP A 90 5.00 16.49 21.02
C TRP A 90 5.45 17.95 20.83
N ARG A 91 5.15 18.85 21.78
CA ARG A 91 5.65 20.25 21.76
C ARG A 91 7.19 20.32 21.77
N LYS A 92 7.86 19.42 22.50
CA LYS A 92 9.34 19.28 22.48
C LYS A 92 9.90 18.79 21.14
N LYS A 93 9.05 18.21 20.29
CA LYS A 93 9.35 17.81 18.91
C LYS A 93 8.84 18.84 17.90
N ASP A 94 8.68 20.10 18.31
CA ASP A 94 8.27 21.24 17.48
C ASP A 94 6.87 21.15 16.84
N PHE A 95 6.02 20.24 17.31
CA PHE A 95 4.61 20.26 16.92
C PHE A 95 3.91 21.46 17.58
N PHE A 96 3.06 22.17 16.84
CA PHE A 96 2.28 23.28 17.37
C PHE A 96 0.81 22.91 17.50
N ASP A 97 0.15 23.56 18.46
CA ASP A 97 -1.24 23.32 18.78
C ASP A 97 -2.19 23.82 17.68
N VAL A 98 -3.29 23.07 17.50
CA VAL A 98 -4.35 23.37 16.53
C VAL A 98 -5.71 23.58 17.20
N LEU A 99 -5.83 23.29 18.51
CA LEU A 99 -7.08 23.31 19.29
C LEU A 99 -7.28 24.61 20.09
N GLY A 100 -6.24 25.44 20.22
CA GLY A 100 -6.29 26.74 20.87
C GLY A 100 -6.07 26.74 22.40
N ASP A 101 -5.47 25.69 23.00
CA ASP A 101 -5.24 25.57 24.46
C ASP A 101 -6.43 25.99 25.35
N GLY A 102 -7.66 25.58 24.98
CA GLY A 102 -8.88 25.93 25.72
C GLY A 102 -9.41 27.35 25.45
N GLN A 103 -8.85 28.07 24.47
CA GLN A 103 -9.38 29.30 23.89
C GLN A 103 -9.93 29.02 22.49
N PRO A 104 -11.23 28.74 22.35
CA PRO A 104 -11.84 28.27 21.10
C PRO A 104 -11.65 29.26 19.94
N GLN A 105 -11.70 30.56 20.21
CA GLN A 105 -11.48 31.62 19.22
C GLN A 105 -10.03 31.70 18.71
N ALA A 106 -9.08 31.09 19.43
CA ALA A 106 -7.69 31.00 19.03
C ALA A 106 -7.38 29.72 18.22
N ALA A 107 -8.29 28.73 18.24
CA ALA A 107 -8.09 27.44 17.60
C ALA A 107 -7.88 27.57 16.09
N LEU A 108 -6.73 27.09 15.61
CA LEU A 108 -6.41 27.07 14.18
C LEU A 108 -7.42 26.23 13.40
N LEU A 109 -7.89 25.11 13.99
CA LEU A 109 -8.92 24.28 13.38
C LEU A 109 -10.20 25.06 13.09
N ALA A 110 -10.72 25.82 14.05
CA ALA A 110 -11.95 26.61 13.87
C ALA A 110 -11.79 27.62 12.73
N LYS A 111 -10.66 28.34 12.75
CA LYS A 111 -10.33 29.37 11.77
C LYS A 111 -10.19 28.82 10.35
N MET A 112 -9.58 27.65 10.18
CA MET A 112 -9.48 26.97 8.88
C MET A 112 -10.86 26.53 8.36
N LEU A 113 -11.74 26.04 9.24
CA LEU A 113 -13.12 25.67 8.87
C LEU A 113 -13.96 26.89 8.51
N GLU A 114 -13.82 27.99 9.25
CA GLU A 114 -14.50 29.26 8.95
C GLU A 114 -14.08 29.79 7.57
N LEU A 115 -12.77 29.81 7.28
CA LEU A 115 -12.25 30.21 5.97
C LEU A 115 -12.84 29.36 4.84
N GLY A 116 -12.98 28.05 5.04
CA GLY A 116 -13.54 27.13 4.04
C GLY A 116 -15.01 27.38 3.73
N ARG A 117 -15.75 28.00 4.66
CA ARG A 117 -17.17 28.33 4.51
C ARG A 117 -17.43 29.69 3.89
N GLN A 118 -16.47 30.61 3.95
CA GLN A 118 -16.66 32.00 3.47
C GLN A 118 -16.77 32.09 1.94
N GLU A 119 -16.10 31.19 1.20
CA GLU A 119 -15.99 31.24 -0.26
C GLU A 119 -16.34 29.86 -0.88
N PRO A 120 -17.62 29.43 -0.86
CA PRO A 120 -18.01 28.14 -1.42
C PRO A 120 -17.91 28.13 -2.95
N PHE A 121 -17.49 27.00 -3.51
CA PHE A 121 -17.49 26.80 -4.95
C PHE A 121 -18.89 26.47 -5.48
N GLU A 122 -19.13 26.78 -6.76
CA GLU A 122 -20.36 26.37 -7.44
C GLU A 122 -20.53 24.83 -7.39
N PRO A 123 -21.73 24.31 -7.10
CA PRO A 123 -21.98 22.88 -7.00
C PRO A 123 -21.53 22.08 -8.22
N ASN A 124 -20.73 21.04 -7.99
CA ASN A 124 -20.19 20.16 -9.03
C ASN A 124 -19.49 20.89 -10.19
N SER A 125 -18.90 22.05 -9.92
CA SER A 125 -18.09 22.83 -10.86
C SER A 125 -16.62 22.42 -10.83
N ARG A 126 -15.88 22.77 -11.89
CA ARG A 126 -14.43 22.64 -11.90
C ARG A 126 -13.83 23.71 -10.98
N LEU A 127 -12.85 23.34 -10.17
CA LEU A 127 -12.10 24.30 -9.37
C LEU A 127 -11.27 25.22 -10.28
N PRO A 128 -10.97 26.46 -9.86
CA PRO A 128 -10.08 27.37 -10.56
C PRO A 128 -8.73 26.73 -10.91
N ASP A 129 -8.18 27.04 -12.10
CA ASP A 129 -6.91 26.46 -12.58
C ASP A 129 -5.68 26.95 -11.80
N ASP A 130 -5.78 28.06 -11.07
CA ASP A 130 -4.74 28.64 -10.23
C ASP A 130 -4.68 28.04 -8.81
N LEU A 131 -5.67 27.21 -8.44
CA LEU A 131 -5.68 26.51 -7.16
C LEU A 131 -4.82 25.23 -7.22
N ASP A 132 -3.64 25.25 -6.60
CA ASP A 132 -2.77 24.07 -6.55
C ASP A 132 -3.29 23.01 -5.57
N ILE A 133 -3.97 22.01 -6.13
CA ILE A 133 -4.48 20.84 -5.42
C ILE A 133 -3.57 19.61 -5.53
N GLY A 134 -2.42 19.74 -6.19
CA GLY A 134 -1.52 18.62 -6.45
C GLY A 134 -0.88 18.06 -5.17
N ILE A 135 -0.50 16.78 -5.21
CA ILE A 135 0.21 16.13 -4.09
C ILE A 135 1.63 16.68 -3.84
N LEU A 136 2.19 17.36 -4.84
CA LEU A 136 3.52 18.00 -4.77
C LEU A 136 3.45 19.46 -4.34
N ARG A 137 2.26 19.98 -4.01
CA ARG A 137 2.12 21.37 -3.54
C ARG A 137 2.96 21.62 -2.30
N ASP A 138 3.47 22.83 -2.19
CA ASP A 138 4.11 23.30 -0.96
C ASP A 138 3.03 23.59 0.08
N ASN A 139 2.88 22.68 1.05
CA ASN A 139 1.90 22.84 2.12
C ASN A 139 2.27 24.04 3.01
N GLN A 140 1.39 25.03 3.08
CA GLN A 140 1.52 26.20 3.93
C GLN A 140 1.02 25.87 5.34
N CYS A 141 1.94 25.44 6.21
CA CYS A 141 1.64 25.02 7.58
C CYS A 141 1.62 26.22 8.54
N ALA A 142 0.68 27.15 8.37
CA ALA A 142 0.57 28.36 9.18
C ALA A 142 0.33 28.04 10.66
N LYS A 143 1.06 28.71 11.55
CA LYS A 143 0.81 28.67 12.99
C LYS A 143 -0.37 29.57 13.38
N PRO A 144 -0.96 29.41 14.58
CA PRO A 144 -2.07 30.27 15.05
C PRO A 144 -1.79 31.77 14.92
N GLU A 145 -0.57 32.22 15.20
CA GLU A 145 -0.12 33.61 15.10
C GLU A 145 0.12 34.10 13.65
N GLU A 146 0.32 33.17 12.71
CA GLU A 146 0.55 33.46 11.27
C GLU A 146 -0.78 33.43 10.47
N PHE A 147 -1.86 32.91 11.06
CA PHE A 147 -3.10 32.60 10.35
C PHE A 147 -3.75 33.80 9.65
N ALA A 148 -3.76 34.98 10.29
CA ALA A 148 -4.43 36.16 9.73
C ALA A 148 -3.84 36.58 8.37
N GLN A 149 -2.50 36.57 8.27
CA GLN A 149 -1.81 36.84 7.02
C GLN A 149 -2.05 35.71 6.01
N PHE A 150 -1.97 34.46 6.45
CA PHE A 150 -2.23 33.29 5.61
C PHE A 150 -3.62 33.34 4.95
N ALA A 151 -4.68 33.64 5.72
CA ALA A 151 -6.05 33.70 5.22
C ALA A 151 -6.25 34.85 4.21
N GLN A 152 -5.57 35.98 4.42
CA GLN A 152 -5.59 37.11 3.48
C GLN A 152 -4.91 36.73 2.15
N ASP A 153 -3.78 36.04 2.21
CA ASP A 153 -3.01 35.65 1.02
C ASP A 153 -3.61 34.43 0.29
N ASN A 154 -4.41 33.62 0.99
CA ASN A 154 -4.94 32.35 0.50
C ASN A 154 -6.44 32.17 0.83
N PRO A 155 -7.35 32.99 0.28
CA PRO A 155 -8.77 32.97 0.64
C PRO A 155 -9.48 31.64 0.36
N HIS A 156 -9.01 30.86 -0.62
CA HIS A 156 -9.57 29.55 -0.97
C HIS A 156 -8.89 28.35 -0.28
N SER A 157 -8.00 28.59 0.69
CA SER A 157 -7.25 27.53 1.38
C SER A 157 -7.86 27.05 2.69
N GLY A 158 -9.13 27.38 2.95
CA GLY A 158 -9.88 26.84 4.07
C GLY A 158 -10.13 25.33 3.96
N MET A 159 -10.57 24.72 5.07
CA MET A 159 -10.78 23.26 5.17
C MET A 159 -12.27 22.89 5.21
N PRO A 160 -12.67 21.72 4.65
CA PRO A 160 -11.91 20.81 3.81
C PRO A 160 -11.39 21.46 2.51
N PHE A 161 -10.09 21.30 2.23
CA PHE A 161 -9.45 22.04 1.15
C PHE A 161 -9.89 21.58 -0.24
N ALA A 162 -10.44 22.53 -1.00
CA ALA A 162 -10.79 22.35 -2.40
C ALA A 162 -11.73 21.14 -2.64
N VAL A 163 -12.67 20.91 -1.72
CA VAL A 163 -13.68 19.85 -1.78
C VAL A 163 -14.91 20.30 -0.99
N THR A 164 -16.07 19.72 -1.28
CA THR A 164 -17.31 20.00 -0.57
C THR A 164 -17.11 19.93 0.94
N GLY A 165 -17.47 21.03 1.62
CA GLY A 165 -17.21 21.20 3.04
C GLY A 165 -18.19 20.47 3.96
N LEU A 166 -18.13 20.84 5.24
CA LEU A 166 -19.04 20.35 6.26
C LEU A 166 -20.43 20.96 6.07
N ASN A 167 -21.48 20.17 6.32
CA ASN A 167 -22.82 20.72 6.46
C ASN A 167 -22.94 21.53 7.77
N ASP A 168 -24.03 22.29 7.90
CA ASP A 168 -24.22 23.19 9.04
C ASP A 168 -24.27 22.46 10.38
N ALA A 169 -24.86 21.26 10.42
CA ALA A 169 -24.94 20.46 11.65
C ALA A 169 -23.57 19.92 12.08
N GLU A 170 -22.77 19.44 11.13
CA GLU A 170 -21.39 18.98 11.36
C GLU A 170 -20.50 20.14 11.84
N TYR A 171 -20.59 21.29 11.17
CA TYR A 171 -19.83 22.48 11.53
C TYR A 171 -20.18 22.97 12.94
N SER A 172 -21.48 23.17 13.23
CA SER A 172 -21.92 23.63 14.55
C SER A 172 -21.54 22.65 15.67
N ARG A 173 -21.48 21.35 15.39
CA ARG A 173 -21.07 20.36 16.37
C ARG A 173 -19.58 20.46 16.71
N ILE A 174 -18.72 20.64 15.72
CA ILE A 174 -17.29 20.88 15.95
C ILE A 174 -17.07 22.20 16.68
N GLU A 175 -17.79 23.26 16.29
CA GLU A 175 -17.70 24.56 16.96
C GLU A 175 -18.09 24.47 18.44
N GLN A 176 -19.20 23.81 18.76
CA GLN A 176 -19.64 23.59 20.15
C GLN A 176 -18.62 22.79 20.96
N TRP A 177 -18.04 21.74 20.36
CA TRP A 177 -16.99 20.94 20.99
C TRP A 177 -15.71 21.76 21.27
N LEU A 178 -15.27 22.56 20.30
CA LEU A 178 -14.15 23.49 20.49
C LEU A 178 -14.47 24.51 21.59
N GLN A 179 -15.69 25.08 21.59
CA GLN A 179 -16.17 26.01 22.61
C GLN A 179 -16.20 25.41 24.02
N ALA A 180 -16.47 24.11 24.13
CA ALA A 180 -16.43 23.34 25.36
C ALA A 180 -14.99 22.95 25.80
N GLY A 181 -13.96 23.45 25.12
CA GLY A 181 -12.55 23.23 25.47
C GLY A 181 -11.90 22.05 24.74
N ALA A 182 -12.51 21.52 23.68
CA ALA A 182 -11.94 20.50 22.80
C ALA A 182 -11.46 19.23 23.52
N GLN A 183 -12.20 18.77 24.53
CA GLN A 183 -11.83 17.57 25.28
C GLN A 183 -11.86 16.32 24.39
N VAL A 184 -10.83 15.49 24.51
CA VAL A 184 -10.65 14.27 23.72
C VAL A 184 -10.79 13.05 24.61
N ASP A 185 -11.88 12.30 24.47
CA ASP A 185 -12.15 11.05 25.18
C ASP A 185 -11.81 9.82 24.31
N TRP A 186 -10.61 9.79 23.73
CA TRP A 186 -10.19 8.67 22.90
C TRP A 186 -9.68 7.51 23.74
N GLN A 187 -10.31 6.34 23.60
CA GLN A 187 -9.82 5.09 24.18
C GLN A 187 -9.77 4.02 23.08
N PRO A 188 -8.65 3.29 22.94
CA PRO A 188 -8.61 2.12 22.08
C PRO A 188 -9.65 1.09 22.54
N TRP A 189 -10.27 0.42 21.59
CA TRP A 189 -11.09 -0.76 21.88
C TRP A 189 -10.22 -1.89 22.47
N THR A 190 -10.86 -2.83 23.15
CA THR A 190 -10.18 -3.99 23.78
C THR A 190 -10.54 -5.28 23.05
N ALA A 191 -9.59 -6.23 23.04
CA ALA A 191 -9.83 -7.56 22.51
C ALA A 191 -11.05 -8.21 23.18
N ASN A 192 -11.87 -8.92 22.40
CA ASN A 192 -12.89 -9.81 22.95
C ASN A 192 -12.25 -11.12 23.46
N ASP A 193 -13.04 -11.99 24.10
CA ASP A 193 -12.52 -13.22 24.73
C ASP A 193 -11.84 -14.17 23.73
N ILE A 194 -12.35 -14.27 22.49
CA ILE A 194 -11.80 -15.14 21.44
C ILE A 194 -10.46 -14.60 20.94
N GLU A 195 -10.39 -13.29 20.70
CA GLU A 195 -9.16 -12.60 20.32
C GLU A 195 -8.12 -12.69 21.42
N GLN A 196 -8.51 -12.44 22.68
CA GLN A 196 -7.62 -12.46 23.83
C GLN A 196 -7.02 -13.86 24.03
N GLN A 197 -7.81 -14.92 23.89
CA GLN A 197 -7.32 -16.30 23.95
C GLN A 197 -6.26 -16.58 22.87
N GLN A 198 -6.49 -16.12 21.64
CA GLN A 198 -5.53 -16.31 20.54
C GLN A 198 -4.28 -15.46 20.72
N ILE A 199 -4.42 -14.21 21.19
CA ILE A 199 -3.29 -13.34 21.56
C ILE A 199 -2.38 -14.07 22.55
N GLU A 200 -2.94 -14.67 23.61
CA GLU A 200 -2.15 -15.39 24.61
C GLU A 200 -1.40 -16.60 24.02
N GLN A 201 -2.03 -17.35 23.12
CA GLN A 201 -1.39 -18.48 22.44
C GLN A 201 -0.22 -18.03 21.54
N TRP A 202 -0.42 -16.97 20.76
CA TRP A 202 0.60 -16.42 19.88
C TRP A 202 1.73 -15.75 20.66
N GLU A 203 1.43 -14.99 21.73
CA GLU A 203 2.44 -14.42 22.62
C GLU A 203 3.24 -15.52 23.33
N SER A 204 2.61 -16.61 23.76
CA SER A 204 3.30 -17.76 24.36
C SER A 204 4.30 -18.39 23.38
N PHE A 205 3.90 -18.58 22.12
CA PHE A 205 4.77 -19.10 21.07
C PHE A 205 5.94 -18.13 20.77
N LEU A 206 5.64 -16.84 20.55
CA LEU A 206 6.65 -15.85 20.18
C LEU A 206 7.66 -15.60 21.31
N ASN A 207 7.26 -15.77 22.57
CA ASN A 207 8.10 -15.57 23.74
C ASN A 207 8.66 -16.87 24.34
N ALA A 208 8.52 -18.01 23.63
CA ALA A 208 9.09 -19.27 24.06
C ALA A 208 10.62 -19.17 24.22
N SER A 209 11.13 -19.78 25.28
CA SER A 209 12.57 -19.76 25.57
C SER A 209 13.33 -20.74 24.68
N GLY A 210 14.60 -20.42 24.41
CA GLY A 210 15.49 -21.23 23.57
C GLY A 210 16.01 -20.45 22.37
N ALA A 211 17.22 -20.80 21.92
CA ALA A 211 17.87 -20.09 20.82
C ALA A 211 17.14 -20.30 19.48
N ARG A 212 16.55 -21.49 19.29
CA ARG A 212 15.75 -21.84 18.11
C ARG A 212 14.47 -21.01 18.06
N GLU A 213 13.74 -20.99 19.15
CA GLU A 213 12.48 -20.26 19.33
C GLU A 213 12.74 -18.75 19.18
N SER A 214 13.75 -18.23 19.87
CA SER A 214 14.13 -16.80 19.80
C SER A 214 14.48 -16.33 18.39
N ILE A 215 15.20 -17.14 17.60
CA ILE A 215 15.57 -16.75 16.23
C ILE A 215 14.36 -16.77 15.29
N VAL A 216 13.43 -17.71 15.48
CA VAL A 216 12.19 -17.81 14.71
C VAL A 216 11.28 -16.63 15.03
N SER A 217 11.04 -16.35 16.31
CA SER A 217 10.21 -15.22 16.74
C SER A 217 10.75 -13.87 16.26
N ARG A 218 12.08 -13.69 16.27
CA ARG A 218 12.72 -12.51 15.68
C ARG A 218 12.44 -12.42 14.17
N TRP A 219 12.63 -13.52 13.44
CA TRP A 219 12.36 -13.53 12.00
C TRP A 219 10.88 -13.20 11.72
N LEU A 220 9.94 -13.81 12.43
CA LEU A 220 8.50 -13.56 12.29
C LEU A 220 8.16 -12.09 12.62
N PHE A 221 8.69 -11.53 13.70
CA PHE A 221 8.49 -10.12 14.01
C PHE A 221 8.99 -9.19 12.91
N GLU A 222 10.21 -9.41 12.42
CA GLU A 222 10.76 -8.62 11.29
C GLU A 222 9.87 -8.74 10.03
N HIS A 223 9.10 -9.82 9.87
CA HIS A 223 8.18 -10.07 8.75
C HIS A 223 6.73 -9.64 8.97
N LEU A 224 6.31 -9.33 10.20
CA LEU A 224 4.91 -9.06 10.54
C LEU A 224 4.68 -7.72 11.25
N PHE A 225 5.72 -6.94 11.54
CA PHE A 225 5.59 -5.68 12.31
C PHE A 225 4.71 -4.59 11.64
N LEU A 226 4.48 -4.66 10.32
CA LEU A 226 3.55 -3.75 9.61
C LEU A 226 2.14 -4.32 9.46
N ALA A 227 1.90 -5.56 9.89
CA ALA A 227 0.62 -6.20 9.71
C ALA A 227 -0.45 -5.55 10.60
N HIS A 228 -1.64 -5.37 10.02
CA HIS A 228 -2.88 -5.25 10.76
C HIS A 228 -3.39 -6.68 10.96
N ILE A 229 -3.08 -7.24 12.12
CA ILE A 229 -3.39 -8.62 12.46
C ILE A 229 -4.85 -8.72 12.87
N HIS A 230 -5.60 -9.65 12.29
CA HIS A 230 -6.93 -10.02 12.79
C HIS A 230 -6.92 -11.49 13.20
N PHE A 231 -7.71 -11.83 14.21
CA PHE A 231 -7.81 -13.20 14.70
C PHE A 231 -9.05 -13.87 14.12
N SER A 232 -8.91 -15.13 13.67
CA SER A 232 -10.04 -15.91 13.14
C SER A 232 -11.17 -15.98 14.16
N ALA A 233 -12.42 -15.83 13.70
CA ALA A 233 -13.62 -15.76 14.55
C ALA A 233 -13.62 -14.62 15.61
N GLY A 234 -12.74 -13.62 15.47
CA GLY A 234 -12.81 -12.35 16.18
C GLY A 234 -13.80 -11.37 15.53
N ASP A 235 -13.78 -10.12 15.98
CA ASP A 235 -14.54 -9.03 15.37
C ASP A 235 -13.82 -8.56 14.09
N GLU A 236 -14.55 -8.45 12.98
CA GLU A 236 -13.99 -8.08 11.67
C GLU A 236 -13.43 -6.65 11.63
N LYS A 237 -13.72 -5.82 12.63
CA LYS A 237 -13.20 -4.44 12.77
C LYS A 237 -12.01 -4.35 13.72
N HIS A 238 -11.69 -5.42 14.44
CA HIS A 238 -10.61 -5.47 15.41
C HIS A 238 -9.30 -5.89 14.76
N PHE A 239 -8.32 -4.96 14.74
CA PHE A 239 -6.98 -5.20 14.23
C PHE A 239 -5.89 -4.91 15.26
N PHE A 240 -4.85 -5.74 15.29
CA PHE A 240 -3.76 -5.66 16.25
C PHE A 240 -2.43 -5.40 15.55
N ARG A 241 -1.50 -4.77 16.27
CA ARG A 241 -0.10 -4.63 15.87
C ARG A 241 0.76 -5.53 16.74
N LEU A 242 1.72 -6.19 16.12
CA LEU A 242 2.78 -6.91 16.82
C LEU A 242 3.94 -5.96 17.12
N LEU A 243 4.30 -5.83 18.40
CA LEU A 243 5.39 -4.96 18.86
C LEU A 243 6.33 -5.66 19.84
N ARG A 244 7.42 -4.96 20.20
CA ARG A 244 8.32 -5.37 21.29
C ARG A 244 8.03 -4.56 22.54
N SER A 245 7.91 -5.22 23.69
CA SER A 245 7.57 -4.64 24.99
C SER A 245 8.65 -4.95 26.03
N ARG A 246 8.83 -4.07 27.01
CA ARG A 246 9.65 -4.32 28.21
C ARG A 246 8.96 -5.23 29.22
N THR A 247 7.65 -5.38 29.13
CA THR A 247 6.81 -6.13 30.07
C THR A 247 6.19 -7.37 29.42
N PRO A 248 6.11 -8.51 30.15
CA PRO A 248 5.55 -9.77 29.65
C PRO A 248 4.02 -9.74 29.60
N SER A 249 3.43 -10.78 28.99
CA SER A 249 1.97 -11.03 28.99
C SER A 249 1.39 -10.99 30.40
N GLY A 250 0.18 -10.42 30.55
CA GLY A 250 -0.46 -10.17 31.85
C GLY A 250 -0.13 -8.82 32.50
N GLU A 251 0.91 -8.12 32.04
CA GLU A 251 1.23 -6.75 32.46
C GLU A 251 0.90 -5.73 31.36
N ALA A 252 0.69 -4.47 31.78
CA ALA A 252 0.50 -3.33 30.88
C ALA A 252 1.70 -3.20 29.94
N VAL A 253 1.43 -3.05 28.64
CA VAL A 253 2.46 -3.01 27.59
C VAL A 253 3.31 -1.76 27.74
N ARG A 254 4.64 -1.94 27.69
CA ARG A 254 5.62 -0.85 27.66
C ARG A 254 6.46 -0.98 26.41
N GLU A 255 5.99 -0.37 25.32
CA GLU A 255 6.58 -0.50 23.99
C GLU A 255 8.06 -0.07 23.94
N ILE A 256 8.83 -0.78 23.11
CA ILE A 256 10.22 -0.50 22.76
C ILE A 256 10.24 0.07 21.34
N SER A 257 10.19 1.40 21.24
CA SER A 257 10.22 2.13 19.97
C SER A 257 11.64 2.24 19.42
N THR A 258 12.05 1.32 18.53
CA THR A 258 13.27 1.48 17.73
C THR A 258 12.97 2.10 16.37
N ARG A 259 13.98 2.61 15.65
CA ARG A 259 13.80 3.21 14.32
C ARG A 259 13.42 2.16 13.28
N ARG A 260 14.08 1.01 13.28
CA ARG A 260 13.78 -0.16 12.43
C ARG A 260 13.42 -1.38 13.29
N PRO A 261 12.60 -2.31 12.80
CA PRO A 261 12.24 -3.53 13.55
C PRO A 261 13.45 -4.41 13.85
N ASN A 262 14.48 -4.38 13.01
CA ASN A 262 15.71 -5.14 13.19
C ASN A 262 16.83 -4.37 13.91
N ASP A 263 16.53 -3.23 14.53
CA ASP A 263 17.45 -2.55 15.43
C ASP A 263 17.48 -3.24 16.80
N ASP A 264 18.62 -3.10 17.47
CA ASP A 264 18.84 -3.64 18.81
C ASP A 264 17.81 -3.06 19.80
N PRO A 265 16.99 -3.89 20.46
CA PRO A 265 16.07 -3.39 21.49
C PRO A 265 16.82 -2.82 22.71
N GLY A 266 18.11 -3.16 22.91
CA GLY A 266 18.96 -2.66 23.99
C GLY A 266 18.60 -3.15 25.39
N VAL A 267 17.48 -3.85 25.54
CA VAL A 267 16.94 -4.38 26.79
C VAL A 267 16.29 -5.74 26.55
N GLN A 268 16.00 -6.47 27.63
CA GLN A 268 15.12 -7.62 27.55
C GLN A 268 13.76 -7.20 27.01
N MET A 269 13.20 -8.01 26.12
CA MET A 269 11.99 -7.71 25.39
C MET A 269 11.06 -8.91 25.30
N TYR A 270 9.79 -8.62 25.09
CA TYR A 270 8.72 -9.57 24.84
C TYR A 270 7.94 -9.13 23.60
N TYR A 271 7.54 -10.07 22.75
CA TYR A 271 6.61 -9.79 21.67
C TYR A 271 5.18 -9.71 22.23
N ARG A 272 4.48 -8.61 21.95
CA ARG A 272 3.13 -8.35 22.46
C ARG A 272 2.22 -7.83 21.36
N PHE A 273 0.93 -8.11 21.46
CA PHE A 273 -0.10 -7.54 20.58
C PHE A 273 -0.80 -6.37 21.25
N VAL A 274 -1.06 -5.31 20.50
CA VAL A 274 -1.86 -4.15 20.95
C VAL A 274 -2.87 -3.75 19.88
N PRO A 275 -4.04 -3.20 20.25
CA PRO A 275 -5.00 -2.67 19.30
C PRO A 275 -4.41 -1.61 18.35
N VAL A 276 -4.85 -1.62 17.09
CA VAL A 276 -4.74 -0.49 16.18
C VAL A 276 -5.73 0.58 16.65
N ALA A 277 -5.19 1.69 17.17
CA ALA A 277 -5.96 2.73 17.82
C ALA A 277 -6.37 3.89 16.90
N ASP A 278 -5.82 3.96 15.68
CA ASP A 278 -6.18 4.97 14.67
C ASP A 278 -7.33 4.43 13.80
N VAL A 279 -8.13 5.32 13.21
CA VAL A 279 -9.07 4.98 12.13
C VAL A 279 -8.33 4.21 11.03
N ILE A 280 -8.90 3.08 10.60
CA ILE A 280 -8.32 2.25 9.55
C ILE A 280 -8.42 2.97 8.21
N VAL A 281 -7.26 3.25 7.61
CA VAL A 281 -7.14 3.82 6.26
C VAL A 281 -6.57 2.78 5.29
N HIS A 282 -7.21 2.60 4.14
CA HIS A 282 -6.92 1.51 3.21
C HIS A 282 -5.48 1.55 2.64
N LYS A 283 -4.86 2.74 2.56
CA LYS A 283 -3.49 2.92 2.05
C LYS A 283 -2.40 2.27 2.93
N THR A 284 -2.62 2.14 4.24
CA THR A 284 -1.68 1.45 5.15
C THR A 284 -2.26 0.20 5.78
N HIS A 285 -3.53 -0.11 5.51
CA HIS A 285 -4.17 -1.33 5.96
C HIS A 285 -3.65 -2.52 5.15
N ILE A 286 -2.81 -3.34 5.80
CA ILE A 286 -2.22 -4.56 5.23
C ILE A 286 -2.53 -5.69 6.19
N THR A 287 -3.54 -6.47 5.85
CA THR A 287 -4.17 -7.46 6.70
C THR A 287 -3.35 -8.74 6.78
N TYR A 288 -3.33 -9.36 7.97
CA TYR A 288 -2.73 -10.67 8.16
C TYR A 288 -3.58 -11.48 9.14
N GLU A 289 -4.14 -12.59 8.68
CA GLU A 289 -4.92 -13.48 9.53
C GLU A 289 -3.99 -14.26 10.47
N MET A 290 -4.38 -14.35 11.74
CA MET A 290 -3.86 -15.32 12.70
C MET A 290 -4.99 -16.22 13.19
N SER A 291 -4.72 -17.52 13.26
CA SER A 291 -5.66 -18.53 13.73
C SER A 291 -4.91 -19.64 14.50
N PRO A 292 -5.62 -20.52 15.23
CA PRO A 292 -5.02 -21.73 15.80
C PRO A 292 -4.37 -22.62 14.74
N GLU A 293 -5.01 -22.81 13.58
CA GLU A 293 -4.49 -23.61 12.46
C GLU A 293 -3.24 -22.98 11.87
N LYS A 294 -3.21 -21.66 11.71
CA LYS A 294 -2.03 -20.94 11.24
C LYS A 294 -0.89 -21.01 12.25
N LEU A 295 -1.18 -20.98 13.56
CA LEU A 295 -0.17 -21.20 14.60
C LEU A 295 0.45 -22.60 14.49
N GLU A 296 -0.37 -23.64 14.31
CA GLU A 296 0.13 -25.00 14.09
C GLU A 296 0.90 -25.14 12.77
N ARG A 297 0.47 -24.47 11.70
CA ARG A 297 1.23 -24.39 10.44
C ARG A 297 2.60 -23.75 10.66
N VAL A 298 2.69 -22.65 11.41
CA VAL A 298 3.96 -22.00 11.75
C VAL A 298 4.85 -22.92 12.59
N LYS A 299 4.32 -23.58 13.62
CA LYS A 299 5.06 -24.58 14.40
C LYS A 299 5.54 -25.73 13.54
N SER A 300 4.71 -26.22 12.62
CA SER A 300 5.08 -27.25 11.65
C SER A 300 6.22 -26.80 10.76
N LEU A 301 6.19 -25.58 10.23
CA LEU A 301 7.27 -25.10 9.35
C LEU A 301 8.58 -24.88 10.10
N PHE A 302 8.53 -24.31 11.30
CA PHE A 302 9.74 -23.83 11.97
C PHE A 302 10.26 -24.74 13.09
N LEU A 303 9.42 -25.55 13.73
CA LEU A 303 9.78 -26.32 14.92
C LEU A 303 9.66 -27.86 14.77
N SER A 304 9.06 -28.36 13.68
CA SER A 304 8.89 -29.82 13.48
C SER A 304 10.14 -30.55 12.98
N ASP A 305 11.04 -29.83 12.32
CA ASP A 305 12.26 -30.39 11.74
C ASP A 305 13.36 -30.66 12.79
N ASN A 306 14.21 -31.66 12.50
CA ASN A 306 15.42 -31.99 13.27
C ASN A 306 16.56 -30.97 13.03
N TRP A 307 16.30 -29.68 13.21
CA TRP A 307 17.34 -28.66 13.27
C TRP A 307 17.42 -28.03 14.66
N SER A 308 18.63 -27.66 15.06
CA SER A 308 18.89 -26.99 16.33
C SER A 308 19.95 -25.91 16.14
N THR A 309 19.93 -24.95 17.04
CA THR A 309 20.92 -23.88 17.09
C THR A 309 21.13 -23.47 18.53
N ASN A 310 22.36 -23.11 18.88
CA ASN A 310 22.70 -22.39 20.10
C ASN A 310 23.07 -20.92 19.80
N LYS A 311 22.96 -20.50 18.54
CA LYS A 311 23.30 -19.15 18.08
C LYS A 311 22.05 -18.30 18.02
N VAL A 312 22.08 -17.18 18.74
CA VAL A 312 21.13 -16.07 18.58
C VAL A 312 21.91 -14.90 17.98
N PRO A 313 21.74 -14.62 16.67
CA PRO A 313 22.47 -13.52 16.02
C PRO A 313 22.15 -12.18 16.67
N GLY A 314 23.18 -11.32 16.81
CA GLY A 314 22.99 -9.94 17.27
C GLY A 314 22.39 -9.01 16.21
N TYR A 315 22.35 -7.71 16.53
CA TYR A 315 21.74 -6.65 15.72
C TYR A 315 22.75 -5.74 15.00
N GLY A 316 24.01 -6.20 14.86
CA GLY A 316 25.05 -5.45 14.17
C GLY A 316 24.73 -5.17 12.70
N ALA A 317 25.43 -4.19 12.10
CA ALA A 317 25.17 -3.74 10.72
C ALA A 317 25.19 -4.88 9.68
N PHE A 318 26.11 -5.84 9.81
CA PHE A 318 26.14 -7.01 8.93
C PHE A 318 24.87 -7.86 9.08
N SER A 319 24.44 -8.15 10.32
CA SER A 319 23.25 -8.94 10.60
C SER A 319 21.98 -8.28 10.05
N ARG A 320 21.85 -6.96 10.15
CA ARG A 320 20.72 -6.20 9.59
C ARG A 320 20.74 -6.19 8.05
N SER A 321 21.93 -6.20 7.46
CA SER A 321 22.09 -6.16 6.00
C SER A 321 21.83 -7.49 5.28
N ASN A 322 21.95 -8.64 5.96
CA ASN A 322 21.93 -9.95 5.29
C ASN A 322 21.08 -10.99 6.05
N PRO A 323 19.77 -11.06 5.79
CA PRO A 323 18.88 -12.01 6.47
C PRO A 323 19.25 -13.47 6.19
N PHE A 324 19.81 -13.79 5.02
CA PHE A 324 20.25 -15.16 4.70
C PHE A 324 21.43 -15.62 5.52
N ALA A 325 22.28 -14.69 5.99
CA ALA A 325 23.37 -15.01 6.90
C ALA A 325 22.90 -14.99 8.36
N THR A 326 22.08 -14.00 8.73
CA THR A 326 21.53 -13.85 10.09
C THR A 326 20.67 -15.05 10.47
N PHE A 327 19.72 -15.41 9.62
CA PHE A 327 18.75 -16.48 9.86
C PHE A 327 19.17 -17.79 9.20
N ALA A 328 20.47 -17.98 8.91
CA ALA A 328 20.99 -19.18 8.24
C ALA A 328 20.72 -20.49 8.98
N ALA A 329 20.47 -20.42 10.29
CA ALA A 329 20.11 -21.57 11.10
C ALA A 329 18.68 -22.07 10.81
N ILE A 330 17.75 -21.16 10.46
CA ILE A 330 16.38 -21.51 10.12
C ILE A 330 16.38 -22.14 8.71
N PRO A 331 15.75 -23.32 8.52
CA PRO A 331 15.61 -23.94 7.20
C PRO A 331 15.09 -22.95 6.16
N ALA A 332 15.81 -22.82 5.04
CA ALA A 332 15.46 -21.88 3.97
C ALA A 332 14.09 -22.19 3.37
N GLN A 333 13.75 -23.48 3.25
CA GLN A 333 12.44 -23.93 2.76
C GLN A 333 11.31 -23.47 3.67
N ALA A 334 11.46 -23.58 5.00
CA ALA A 334 10.46 -23.13 5.96
C ALA A 334 10.19 -21.63 5.84
N ARG A 335 11.25 -20.82 5.75
CA ARG A 335 11.14 -19.36 5.56
C ARG A 335 10.45 -19.02 4.25
N TYR A 336 10.82 -19.67 3.16
CA TYR A 336 10.19 -19.41 1.87
C TYR A 336 8.73 -19.85 1.86
N GLN A 337 8.42 -21.05 2.36
CA GLN A 337 7.06 -21.57 2.39
C GLN A 337 6.14 -20.70 3.24
N PHE A 338 6.60 -20.19 4.38
CA PHE A 338 5.85 -19.20 5.16
C PHE A 338 5.52 -17.95 4.34
N MET A 339 6.49 -17.45 3.55
CA MET A 339 6.23 -16.31 2.67
C MET A 339 5.29 -16.63 1.51
N LEU A 340 5.31 -17.87 1.00
CA LEU A 340 4.42 -18.32 -0.08
C LEU A 340 2.99 -18.51 0.40
N ASP A 341 2.80 -19.07 1.61
CA ASP A 341 1.49 -19.34 2.21
C ASP A 341 0.61 -18.06 2.28
N ASP A 342 1.22 -16.87 2.38
CA ASP A 342 0.58 -15.56 2.39
C ASP A 342 1.27 -14.55 1.43
N ALA A 343 1.60 -14.97 0.20
CA ALA A 343 2.43 -14.16 -0.71
C ALA A 343 1.86 -12.77 -1.04
N GLU A 344 0.54 -12.61 -1.15
CA GLU A 344 -0.08 -11.29 -1.34
C GLU A 344 0.29 -10.33 -0.22
N PHE A 345 0.26 -10.77 1.05
CA PHE A 345 0.63 -9.93 2.19
C PHE A 345 2.06 -9.41 2.03
N PHE A 346 3.03 -10.29 1.80
CA PHE A 346 4.44 -9.89 1.66
C PHE A 346 4.66 -8.97 0.47
N VAL A 347 4.03 -9.23 -0.68
CA VAL A 347 4.13 -8.34 -1.84
C VAL A 347 3.45 -6.99 -1.57
N ARG A 348 2.29 -6.99 -0.89
CA ARG A 348 1.56 -5.78 -0.52
C ARG A 348 2.35 -4.91 0.45
N THR A 349 3.13 -5.47 1.39
CA THR A 349 3.95 -4.67 2.32
C THR A 349 4.96 -3.76 1.62
N PHE A 350 5.62 -4.21 0.55
CA PHE A 350 6.54 -3.36 -0.19
C PHE A 350 5.88 -2.60 -1.36
N ILE A 351 4.57 -2.74 -1.58
CA ILE A 351 3.80 -1.97 -2.56
C ILE A 351 2.96 -0.87 -1.89
N ARG A 352 2.42 -1.10 -0.69
CA ARG A 352 1.65 -0.13 0.10
C ARG A 352 2.40 0.43 1.31
N GLY A 353 3.53 -0.17 1.69
CA GLY A 353 4.32 0.32 2.82
C GLY A 353 4.93 1.71 2.57
N PRO A 354 5.51 2.35 3.61
CA PRO A 354 6.02 3.72 3.54
C PRO A 354 7.02 3.99 2.40
N VAL A 355 7.64 2.93 1.90
CA VAL A 355 8.52 2.92 0.75
C VAL A 355 7.79 3.39 -0.52
N CYS A 356 6.59 2.91 -0.84
CA CYS A 356 5.99 3.10 -2.16
C CYS A 356 5.08 4.33 -2.28
N ARG A 357 5.63 5.49 -1.91
CA ARG A 357 4.98 6.80 -2.08
C ARG A 357 5.82 7.72 -2.97
N GLY A 358 5.22 8.20 -4.05
CA GLY A 358 5.82 9.15 -4.98
C GLY A 358 6.50 8.48 -6.18
N GLN A 359 6.61 9.21 -7.28
CA GLN A 359 7.10 8.71 -8.58
C GLN A 359 8.49 8.06 -8.50
N ILE A 360 9.43 8.63 -7.73
CA ILE A 360 10.77 8.05 -7.55
C ILE A 360 10.71 6.62 -7.00
N ALA A 361 9.69 6.32 -6.19
CA ALA A 361 9.50 5.00 -5.62
C ALA A 361 8.98 3.98 -6.64
N THR A 362 8.10 4.41 -7.54
CA THR A 362 7.34 3.56 -8.46
C THR A 362 7.95 3.48 -9.87
N ASP A 363 8.83 4.40 -10.26
CA ASP A 363 9.46 4.50 -11.60
C ASP A 363 10.25 3.27 -12.06
N VAL A 364 10.52 2.33 -11.15
CA VAL A 364 11.31 1.11 -11.39
C VAL A 364 10.45 -0.15 -11.60
N ILE A 365 9.12 -0.02 -11.61
CA ILE A 365 8.17 -1.10 -11.94
C ILE A 365 7.28 -0.69 -13.11
N ARG A 366 6.68 -1.67 -13.79
CA ARG A 366 5.69 -1.45 -14.85
C ARG A 366 4.32 -1.13 -14.26
N ASP A 367 3.51 -0.40 -15.02
CA ASP A 367 2.12 -0.07 -14.66
C ASP A 367 1.24 -1.32 -14.55
N LYS A 368 1.59 -2.40 -15.26
CA LYS A 368 0.95 -3.70 -15.08
C LYS A 368 1.93 -4.85 -15.29
N PHE A 369 2.00 -5.76 -14.33
CA PHE A 369 2.73 -7.02 -14.47
C PHE A 369 2.12 -8.12 -13.59
N TRP A 370 2.36 -9.37 -14.00
CA TRP A 370 2.00 -10.54 -13.19
C TRP A 370 3.23 -11.07 -12.48
N ALA A 371 3.05 -11.49 -11.23
CA ALA A 371 4.07 -12.16 -10.45
C ALA A 371 3.67 -13.62 -10.20
N PHE A 372 4.64 -14.50 -10.42
CA PHE A 372 4.62 -15.91 -10.10
C PHE A 372 5.76 -16.21 -9.12
N PHE A 373 5.65 -17.33 -8.42
CA PHE A 373 6.68 -17.78 -7.49
C PHE A 373 7.30 -19.08 -7.96
N GLN A 374 8.61 -19.22 -7.77
CA GLN A 374 9.31 -20.47 -8.10
C GLN A 374 9.01 -21.50 -7.02
N ASP A 375 8.74 -22.73 -7.42
CA ASP A 375 8.49 -23.82 -6.46
C ASP A 375 9.75 -24.10 -5.60
N PRO A 376 9.62 -24.22 -4.26
CA PRO A 376 10.75 -24.50 -3.37
C PRO A 376 11.55 -25.75 -3.74
N GLU A 377 10.91 -26.80 -4.29
CA GLU A 377 11.57 -28.05 -4.70
C GLU A 377 12.50 -27.86 -5.90
N HIS A 378 12.32 -26.77 -6.65
CA HIS A 378 13.13 -26.43 -7.81
C HIS A 378 14.01 -25.18 -7.59
N ASP A 379 14.03 -24.60 -6.39
CA ASP A 379 14.93 -23.50 -6.04
C ASP A 379 16.30 -24.03 -5.57
N VAL A 380 17.34 -23.86 -6.40
CA VAL A 380 18.72 -24.27 -6.07
C VAL A 380 19.29 -23.58 -4.83
N PHE A 381 18.77 -22.43 -4.39
CA PHE A 381 19.16 -21.87 -3.09
C PHE A 381 18.66 -22.74 -1.94
N ILE A 382 17.52 -23.41 -2.10
CA ILE A 382 16.93 -24.31 -1.11
C ILE A 382 17.54 -25.70 -1.25
N THR A 383 17.54 -26.27 -2.45
CA THR A 383 17.91 -27.67 -2.71
C THR A 383 19.40 -27.96 -2.77
N ASP A 384 20.25 -26.93 -2.90
CA ASP A 384 21.71 -27.09 -2.95
C ASP A 384 22.40 -26.29 -1.81
N PRO A 385 22.70 -26.94 -0.67
CA PRO A 385 23.35 -26.30 0.47
C PRO A 385 24.75 -25.74 0.16
N GLU A 386 25.49 -26.37 -0.76
CA GLU A 386 26.83 -25.94 -1.15
C GLU A 386 26.79 -24.65 -1.97
N TYR A 387 25.89 -24.61 -2.95
CA TYR A 387 25.57 -23.39 -3.67
C TYR A 387 25.10 -22.29 -2.70
N ARG A 388 24.15 -22.59 -1.82
CA ARG A 388 23.63 -21.65 -0.81
C ARG A 388 24.76 -21.03 0.01
N ARG A 389 25.62 -21.84 0.61
CA ARG A 389 26.76 -21.38 1.42
C ARG A 389 27.69 -20.45 0.63
N LYS A 390 27.92 -20.75 -0.64
CA LYS A 390 28.77 -19.93 -1.53
C LYS A 390 28.15 -18.57 -1.86
N VAL A 391 26.82 -18.50 -2.03
CA VAL A 391 26.14 -17.26 -2.44
C VAL A 391 25.69 -16.39 -1.28
N THR A 392 25.42 -16.94 -0.10
CA THR A 392 24.92 -16.18 1.08
C THR A 392 25.70 -14.88 1.37
N PRO A 393 27.05 -14.85 1.35
CA PRO A 393 27.81 -13.61 1.59
C PRO A 393 27.59 -12.51 0.53
N LEU A 394 27.12 -12.88 -0.66
CA LEU A 394 26.85 -11.96 -1.78
C LEU A 394 25.45 -11.35 -1.73
N LEU A 395 24.55 -11.89 -0.90
CA LEU A 395 23.15 -11.46 -0.78
C LEU A 395 22.95 -10.29 0.20
N ALA A 396 24.01 -9.79 0.83
CA ALA A 396 23.93 -8.62 1.69
C ALA A 396 23.39 -7.40 0.92
N MET A 397 22.43 -6.73 1.54
CA MET A 397 21.72 -5.56 1.01
C MET A 397 22.28 -4.26 1.57
N PRO A 398 21.98 -3.15 0.89
CA PRO A 398 22.38 -1.82 1.35
C PRO A 398 21.44 -1.12 2.33
N GLY A 399 21.74 0.14 2.65
CA GLY A 399 20.89 1.00 3.50
C GLY A 399 21.19 0.94 5.00
N GLN A 400 22.38 0.45 5.39
CA GLN A 400 22.81 0.46 6.80
C GLN A 400 23.63 1.70 7.18
N PHE A 401 24.08 2.49 6.20
CA PHE A 401 24.92 3.68 6.39
C PHE A 401 24.37 4.84 5.54
N ASP A 402 24.21 6.01 6.14
CA ASP A 402 23.44 7.14 5.58
C ASP A 402 24.29 8.19 4.83
N ASP A 403 25.61 8.03 4.79
CA ASP A 403 26.53 9.03 4.22
C ASP A 403 26.43 9.15 2.69
N ILE A 404 26.35 10.40 2.20
CA ILE A 404 26.12 10.71 0.78
C ILE A 404 27.39 10.61 -0.08
N SER A 405 28.57 10.84 0.51
CA SER A 405 29.87 10.76 -0.17
C SER A 405 30.21 9.35 -0.66
N ASP A 406 29.59 8.33 -0.06
CA ASP A 406 29.86 6.93 -0.33
C ASP A 406 28.99 6.34 -1.44
N LEU A 407 27.97 7.05 -1.94
CA LEU A 407 26.93 6.50 -2.84
C LEU A 407 27.50 5.80 -4.09
N LEU A 408 28.49 6.40 -4.77
CA LEU A 408 29.10 5.82 -5.97
C LEU A 408 29.95 4.58 -5.68
N GLY A 409 30.79 4.63 -4.65
CA GLY A 409 31.63 3.50 -4.23
C GLY A 409 30.78 2.36 -3.64
N PHE A 410 29.73 2.71 -2.92
CA PHE A 410 28.67 1.84 -2.47
C PHE A 410 27.99 1.13 -3.66
N TRP A 411 27.49 1.87 -4.65
CA TRP A 411 26.78 1.29 -5.79
C TRP A 411 27.68 0.33 -6.59
N GLY A 412 28.95 0.70 -6.83
CA GLY A 412 29.92 -0.16 -7.48
C GLY A 412 30.16 -1.49 -6.73
N ARG A 413 30.29 -1.44 -5.39
CA ARG A 413 30.48 -2.65 -4.55
C ARG A 413 29.27 -3.58 -4.61
N TYR A 414 28.06 -3.04 -4.42
CA TYR A 414 26.85 -3.86 -4.36
C TYR A 414 26.44 -4.39 -5.74
N LYS A 415 26.61 -3.60 -6.80
CA LYS A 415 26.50 -4.07 -8.18
C LYS A 415 27.46 -5.23 -8.46
N LYS A 416 28.73 -5.13 -8.05
CA LYS A 416 29.71 -6.23 -8.21
C LYS A 416 29.30 -7.49 -7.46
N LYS A 417 28.85 -7.38 -6.20
CA LYS A 417 28.34 -8.52 -5.42
C LYS A 417 27.13 -9.16 -6.07
N ARG A 418 26.14 -8.36 -6.48
CA ARG A 418 24.94 -8.83 -7.19
C ARG A 418 25.32 -9.54 -8.48
N ASN A 419 26.20 -8.98 -9.29
CA ASN A 419 26.58 -9.59 -10.57
C ASN A 419 27.37 -10.88 -10.37
N ALA A 420 28.22 -10.96 -9.34
CA ALA A 420 28.87 -12.21 -8.95
C ALA A 420 27.86 -13.29 -8.49
N TYR A 421 26.82 -12.88 -7.75
CA TYR A 421 25.72 -13.76 -7.38
C TYR A 421 24.97 -14.28 -8.62
N GLU A 422 24.53 -13.39 -9.51
CA GLU A 422 23.81 -13.78 -10.74
C GLU A 422 24.65 -14.66 -11.65
N ASP A 423 25.97 -14.45 -11.71
CA ASP A 423 26.87 -15.31 -12.49
C ASP A 423 26.96 -16.73 -11.90
N LEU A 424 27.03 -16.86 -10.58
CA LEU A 424 27.00 -18.15 -9.89
C LEU A 424 25.64 -18.83 -10.06
N ARG A 425 24.55 -18.07 -9.90
CA ARG A 425 23.17 -18.51 -10.09
C ARG A 425 22.94 -19.04 -11.50
N ARG A 426 23.31 -18.25 -12.50
CA ARG A 426 23.21 -18.64 -13.93
C ARG A 426 24.01 -19.90 -14.22
N LYS A 427 25.23 -20.02 -13.69
CA LYS A 427 26.03 -21.25 -13.85
C LYS A 427 25.32 -22.44 -13.22
N ARG A 428 24.84 -22.31 -11.98
CA ARG A 428 24.21 -23.41 -11.26
C ARG A 428 22.91 -23.91 -11.92
N TYR A 429 22.09 -22.99 -12.42
CA TYR A 429 20.87 -23.34 -13.13
C TYR A 429 21.10 -23.94 -14.53
N LYS A 430 22.32 -23.90 -15.09
CA LYS A 430 22.62 -24.64 -16.32
C LYS A 430 22.63 -26.14 -16.11
N ASP A 431 23.06 -26.55 -14.91
CA ASP A 431 23.18 -27.94 -14.50
C ASP A 431 21.98 -28.41 -13.66
N ALA A 432 20.99 -27.53 -13.46
CA ALA A 432 19.73 -27.87 -12.80
C ALA A 432 18.73 -28.48 -13.79
N GLU A 433 17.61 -28.97 -13.26
CA GLU A 433 16.49 -29.43 -14.05
C GLU A 433 15.99 -28.33 -15.00
N ARG A 434 15.47 -28.78 -16.16
CA ARG A 434 14.96 -27.84 -17.16
C ARG A 434 13.63 -27.30 -16.66
N PRO A 435 13.43 -25.97 -16.70
CA PRO A 435 12.21 -25.38 -16.20
C PRO A 435 11.00 -25.82 -17.04
N ASP A 436 10.02 -26.41 -16.36
CA ASP A 436 8.69 -26.74 -16.84
C ASP A 436 7.62 -26.11 -15.93
N TRP A 437 6.40 -26.66 -15.94
CA TRP A 437 5.30 -26.13 -15.14
C TRP A 437 5.38 -26.46 -13.64
N THR A 438 6.10 -27.51 -13.23
CA THR A 438 6.26 -27.84 -11.80
C THR A 438 7.18 -26.85 -11.10
N HIS A 439 8.00 -26.13 -11.87
CA HIS A 439 8.87 -25.07 -11.36
C HIS A 439 8.13 -23.80 -10.92
N ILE A 440 6.83 -23.68 -11.22
CA ILE A 440 5.99 -22.58 -10.76
C ILE A 440 5.19 -23.10 -9.57
N TRP A 441 5.36 -22.46 -8.42
CA TRP A 441 4.64 -22.79 -7.21
C TRP A 441 3.14 -22.60 -7.42
N ALA A 442 2.34 -23.55 -6.96
CA ALA A 442 0.90 -23.59 -7.14
C ALA A 442 0.17 -24.13 -5.89
N GLY A 443 0.73 -23.86 -4.70
CA GLY A 443 0.26 -24.47 -3.45
C GLY A 443 -1.09 -23.96 -2.95
N ASN A 444 -1.45 -22.71 -3.27
CA ASN A 444 -2.75 -22.11 -2.95
C ASN A 444 -3.04 -20.91 -3.91
N ASP A 445 -4.08 -20.13 -3.61
CA ASP A 445 -4.50 -18.97 -4.40
C ASP A 445 -3.59 -17.73 -4.29
N GLN A 446 -2.54 -17.77 -3.46
CA GLN A 446 -1.51 -16.74 -3.34
C GLN A 446 -0.44 -16.82 -4.45
N ALA A 447 -0.44 -17.91 -5.22
CA ALA A 447 0.59 -18.19 -6.22
C ALA A 447 0.60 -17.22 -7.41
N LEU A 448 -0.53 -16.55 -7.67
CA LEU A 448 -0.75 -15.69 -8.83
C LEU A 448 -1.12 -14.30 -8.35
N LEU A 449 -0.28 -13.31 -8.64
CA LEU A 449 -0.54 -11.93 -8.26
C LEU A 449 -0.53 -10.99 -9.46
N SER A 450 -1.41 -10.01 -9.45
CA SER A 450 -1.40 -8.86 -10.35
C SER A 450 -0.99 -7.61 -9.58
N ILE A 451 -0.06 -6.87 -10.16
CA ILE A 451 0.42 -5.61 -9.62
C ILE A 451 0.10 -4.50 -10.62
N PHE A 452 -0.52 -3.44 -10.12
CA PHE A 452 -0.83 -2.24 -10.88
C PHE A 452 -0.09 -1.05 -10.29
N ARG A 453 0.68 -0.33 -11.10
CA ARG A 453 1.21 1.00 -10.75
C ARG A 453 0.30 2.06 -11.36
N GLN A 454 -0.07 3.03 -10.54
CA GLN A 454 -0.97 4.15 -10.85
C GLN A 454 -0.16 5.43 -10.73
N HIS A 455 0.85 5.57 -11.59
CA HIS A 455 1.90 6.59 -11.54
C HIS A 455 2.73 6.62 -10.25
N ASP A 456 2.24 7.21 -9.16
CA ASP A 456 2.98 7.46 -7.92
C ASP A 456 2.49 6.63 -6.71
N SER A 457 1.52 5.75 -6.96
CA SER A 457 1.06 4.67 -6.06
C SER A 457 1.00 3.34 -6.80
N ALA A 458 0.74 2.26 -6.05
CA ALA A 458 0.54 0.94 -6.64
C ALA A 458 -0.38 0.05 -5.77
N SER A 459 -0.93 -1.00 -6.36
CA SER A 459 -1.78 -1.99 -5.71
C SER A 459 -1.41 -3.41 -6.12
N VAL A 460 -1.79 -4.38 -5.28
CA VAL A 460 -1.58 -5.81 -5.46
C VAL A 460 -2.91 -6.51 -5.25
N ARG A 461 -3.22 -7.49 -6.09
CA ARG A 461 -4.35 -8.41 -5.92
C ARG A 461 -3.98 -9.83 -6.30
N LYS A 462 -4.53 -10.81 -5.57
CA LYS A 462 -4.56 -12.21 -6.02
C LYS A 462 -5.28 -12.37 -7.36
N GLY A 463 -4.78 -13.29 -8.16
CA GLY A 463 -5.24 -13.62 -9.49
C GLY A 463 -4.53 -12.86 -10.62
N LEU A 464 -4.73 -13.33 -11.85
CA LEU A 464 -4.19 -12.75 -13.09
C LEU A 464 -5.24 -11.83 -13.72
N ILE A 465 -5.19 -10.53 -13.41
CA ILE A 465 -6.13 -9.48 -13.80
C ILE A 465 -5.52 -8.66 -14.95
N GLY A 466 -6.38 -8.14 -15.83
CA GLY A 466 -6.03 -7.28 -16.96
C GLY A 466 -5.62 -8.05 -18.22
N SER A 467 -5.35 -7.34 -19.31
CA SER A 467 -4.74 -7.97 -20.49
C SER A 467 -3.35 -8.55 -20.16
N VAL A 468 -2.86 -9.47 -21.00
CA VAL A 468 -1.53 -10.08 -20.81
C VAL A 468 -0.47 -8.97 -20.75
N PRO A 469 0.26 -8.83 -19.62
CA PRO A 469 1.21 -7.74 -19.45
C PRO A 469 2.44 -7.93 -20.33
N GLN A 470 3.15 -6.83 -20.59
CA GLN A 470 4.42 -6.87 -21.33
C GLN A 470 5.47 -7.72 -20.59
N THR A 471 5.55 -7.58 -19.27
CA THR A 471 6.54 -8.25 -18.40
C THR A 471 5.88 -9.15 -17.37
N MET A 472 6.59 -10.19 -16.94
CA MET A 472 6.20 -11.07 -15.84
C MET A 472 7.38 -11.32 -14.92
N TRP A 473 7.11 -11.48 -13.63
CA TRP A 473 8.12 -11.80 -12.61
C TRP A 473 8.00 -13.26 -12.20
N LEU A 474 9.15 -13.92 -12.03
CA LEU A 474 9.24 -15.20 -11.33
C LEU A 474 10.14 -15.00 -10.11
N MET A 475 9.55 -14.91 -8.92
CA MET A 475 10.27 -14.69 -7.67
C MET A 475 10.68 -16.03 -7.07
N ASP A 476 11.99 -16.23 -6.86
CA ASP A 476 12.53 -17.32 -6.05
C ASP A 476 12.77 -16.83 -4.62
N PHE A 477 13.23 -17.70 -3.71
CA PHE A 477 13.36 -17.34 -2.31
C PHE A 477 14.30 -16.14 -2.08
N PRO A 478 15.53 -16.12 -2.65
CA PRO A 478 16.40 -14.96 -2.53
C PRO A 478 15.80 -13.67 -3.10
N LEU A 479 15.03 -13.72 -4.20
CA LEU A 479 14.39 -12.52 -4.75
C LEU A 479 13.29 -11.99 -3.83
N LEU A 480 12.44 -12.86 -3.27
CA LEU A 480 11.32 -12.46 -2.41
C LEU A 480 11.79 -11.88 -1.08
N GLU A 481 12.63 -12.60 -0.34
CA GLU A 481 13.08 -12.15 0.98
C GLU A 481 14.00 -10.91 0.89
N ARG A 482 14.83 -10.79 -0.17
CA ARG A 482 15.62 -9.56 -0.39
C ARG A 482 14.73 -8.36 -0.68
N THR A 483 13.68 -8.54 -1.48
CA THR A 483 12.74 -7.45 -1.76
C THR A 483 12.09 -6.96 -0.46
N TYR A 484 11.61 -7.90 0.36
CA TYR A 484 10.99 -7.60 1.64
C TYR A 484 11.95 -6.86 2.58
N TYR A 485 13.15 -7.39 2.84
CA TYR A 485 14.11 -6.70 3.73
C TYR A 485 14.58 -5.36 3.19
N GLN A 486 14.78 -5.24 1.87
CA GLN A 486 15.25 -4.00 1.26
C GLN A 486 14.22 -2.87 1.35
N LEU A 487 12.95 -3.21 1.12
CA LEU A 487 11.87 -2.23 0.98
C LEU A 487 11.01 -2.06 2.23
N VAL A 488 11.08 -2.99 3.18
CA VAL A 488 10.23 -2.99 4.38
C VAL A 488 11.08 -2.88 5.64
N VAL A 489 11.87 -3.90 5.96
CA VAL A 489 12.62 -3.99 7.23
C VAL A 489 13.70 -2.91 7.33
N ASN A 490 14.49 -2.73 6.27
CA ASN A 490 15.61 -1.78 6.25
C ASN A 490 15.24 -0.42 5.66
N PHE A 491 14.04 -0.26 5.09
CA PHE A 491 13.61 1.03 4.58
C PHE A 491 13.31 2.00 5.71
N ASP A 492 13.65 3.27 5.51
CA ASP A 492 13.53 4.29 6.53
C ASP A 492 13.09 5.60 5.87
N VAL A 493 11.81 5.91 6.03
CA VAL A 493 11.19 7.11 5.46
C VAL A 493 11.75 8.41 6.07
N PHE A 494 12.23 8.34 7.31
CA PHE A 494 12.88 9.46 8.01
C PHE A 494 14.37 9.57 7.63
N GLY A 495 14.91 8.62 6.85
CA GLY A 495 16.30 8.56 6.42
C GLY A 495 16.69 9.64 5.40
N SER A 496 17.98 9.68 5.07
CA SER A 496 18.52 10.61 4.06
C SER A 496 18.11 10.23 2.64
N VAL A 497 18.26 11.17 1.70
CA VAL A 497 18.12 10.90 0.27
C VAL A 497 19.11 9.83 -0.23
N SER A 498 20.30 9.74 0.38
CA SER A 498 21.28 8.69 0.07
C SER A 498 20.67 7.32 0.35
N HIS A 499 20.09 7.12 1.53
CA HIS A 499 19.42 5.87 1.91
C HIS A 499 18.28 5.51 0.95
N GLN A 500 17.41 6.48 0.66
CA GLN A 500 16.28 6.26 -0.25
C GLN A 500 16.75 5.90 -1.66
N ALA A 501 17.78 6.59 -2.19
CA ALA A 501 18.36 6.30 -3.50
C ALA A 501 19.05 4.93 -3.56
N GLN A 502 19.84 4.56 -2.54
CA GLN A 502 20.48 3.23 -2.47
C GLN A 502 19.46 2.11 -2.51
N THR A 503 18.37 2.27 -1.75
CA THR A 503 17.28 1.31 -1.69
C THR A 503 16.66 1.08 -3.08
N ARG A 504 16.39 2.16 -3.82
CA ARG A 504 15.80 2.08 -5.16
C ARG A 504 16.74 1.53 -6.21
N LEU A 505 17.99 1.97 -6.22
CA LEU A 505 19.02 1.45 -7.15
C LEU A 505 19.23 -0.05 -6.97
N TYR A 506 19.14 -0.54 -5.74
CA TYR A 506 19.27 -1.97 -5.47
C TYR A 506 18.00 -2.75 -5.84
N PHE A 507 16.82 -2.19 -5.57
CA PHE A 507 15.56 -2.81 -5.99
C PHE A 507 15.45 -2.95 -7.52
N ASP A 508 15.94 -1.99 -8.30
CA ASP A 508 16.06 -2.11 -9.77
C ASP A 508 16.83 -3.39 -10.20
N LEU A 509 17.89 -3.75 -9.45
CA LEU A 509 18.65 -4.99 -9.70
C LEU A 509 17.86 -6.24 -9.33
N ILE A 510 17.04 -6.20 -8.27
CA ILE A 510 16.18 -7.30 -7.85
C ILE A 510 15.05 -7.49 -8.86
N ARG A 511 14.36 -6.41 -9.26
CA ARG A 511 13.33 -6.41 -10.31
C ARG A 511 13.83 -7.03 -11.60
N ASN A 512 15.02 -6.61 -12.07
CA ASN A 512 15.66 -7.23 -13.24
C ASN A 512 15.93 -8.73 -13.01
N GLY A 513 16.32 -9.12 -11.80
CA GLY A 513 16.51 -10.52 -11.42
C GLY A 513 15.23 -11.35 -11.61
N SER A 514 14.08 -10.85 -11.15
CA SER A 514 12.77 -11.53 -11.30
C SER A 514 12.32 -11.66 -12.75
N GLU A 515 12.53 -10.63 -13.57
CA GLU A 515 12.25 -10.65 -15.01
C GLU A 515 13.15 -11.64 -15.76
N VAL A 516 14.46 -11.63 -15.47
CA VAL A 516 15.42 -12.57 -16.07
C VAL A 516 15.16 -13.99 -15.59
N ASN A 517 14.71 -14.18 -14.34
CA ASN A 517 14.32 -15.48 -13.84
C ASN A 517 13.14 -16.05 -14.64
N PHE A 518 12.12 -15.22 -14.89
CA PHE A 518 10.99 -15.60 -15.74
C PHE A 518 11.44 -16.02 -17.14
N LEU A 519 12.41 -15.32 -17.76
CA LEU A 519 12.93 -15.69 -19.08
C LEU A 519 13.52 -17.10 -19.14
N ARG A 520 13.88 -17.74 -18.02
CA ARG A 520 14.30 -19.16 -18.00
C ARG A 520 13.19 -20.09 -18.49
N LEU A 521 11.93 -19.75 -18.23
CA LEU A 521 10.74 -20.46 -18.73
C LEU A 521 10.60 -20.33 -20.26
N MET A 522 11.16 -19.29 -20.87
CA MET A 522 11.03 -19.06 -22.32
C MET A 522 12.02 -19.91 -23.13
N PRO A 523 11.71 -20.21 -24.42
CA PRO A 523 12.66 -20.86 -25.32
C PRO A 523 13.97 -20.08 -25.45
N ARG A 524 15.11 -20.79 -25.37
CA ARG A 524 16.44 -20.17 -25.32
C ARG A 524 16.72 -19.14 -26.43
N LYS A 525 16.19 -19.36 -27.64
CA LYS A 525 16.40 -18.48 -28.79
C LYS A 525 15.62 -17.16 -28.73
N VAL A 526 14.54 -17.09 -27.94
CA VAL A 526 13.67 -15.90 -27.90
C VAL A 526 14.02 -14.94 -26.76
N ARG A 527 14.70 -15.43 -25.71
CA ARG A 527 14.97 -14.67 -24.47
C ARG A 527 15.60 -13.30 -24.73
N ASP A 528 16.58 -13.26 -25.64
CA ASP A 528 17.24 -12.00 -26.06
C ASP A 528 16.29 -10.99 -26.69
N LYS A 529 15.42 -11.49 -27.57
CA LYS A 529 14.46 -10.66 -28.29
C LYS A 529 13.44 -10.08 -27.31
N VAL A 530 12.93 -10.92 -26.40
CA VAL A 530 11.99 -10.50 -25.34
C VAL A 530 12.65 -9.48 -24.42
N LEU A 531 13.86 -9.73 -23.92
CA LEU A 531 14.56 -8.80 -23.05
C LEU A 531 14.83 -7.43 -23.73
N LYS A 532 15.23 -7.43 -25.00
CA LYS A 532 15.45 -6.20 -25.77
C LYS A 532 14.15 -5.43 -26.06
N ASP A 533 13.01 -6.11 -26.11
CA ASP A 533 11.69 -5.50 -26.22
C ASP A 533 11.27 -4.82 -24.90
N TRP A 534 11.59 -5.45 -23.76
CA TRP A 534 11.36 -4.88 -22.43
C TRP A 534 12.29 -3.71 -22.11
N TYR A 535 13.49 -3.67 -22.71
CA TYR A 535 14.52 -2.65 -22.45
C TYR A 535 14.95 -1.96 -23.75
N GLN A 536 14.06 -1.13 -24.30
CA GLN A 536 14.32 -0.38 -25.53
C GLN A 536 15.17 0.87 -25.25
N ARG A 537 15.79 1.43 -26.31
CA ARG A 537 16.54 2.70 -26.28
C ARG A 537 17.54 2.77 -25.12
N SER A 538 17.39 3.71 -24.18
CA SER A 538 18.26 3.89 -23.01
C SER A 538 18.34 2.64 -22.12
N GLY A 539 17.30 1.80 -22.09
CA GLY A 539 17.32 0.52 -21.40
C GLY A 539 18.40 -0.44 -21.91
N LYS A 540 18.79 -0.36 -23.19
CA LYS A 540 19.91 -1.14 -23.75
C LYS A 540 21.25 -0.73 -23.16
N VAL A 541 21.41 0.56 -22.83
CA VAL A 541 22.61 1.08 -22.16
C VAL A 541 22.66 0.54 -20.73
N LYS A 542 21.53 0.55 -20.02
CA LYS A 542 21.43 -0.05 -18.67
C LYS A 542 21.74 -1.55 -18.68
N LEU A 543 21.21 -2.30 -19.64
CA LEU A 543 21.53 -3.71 -19.85
C LEU A 543 23.03 -3.95 -20.05
N TRP A 544 23.69 -3.09 -20.82
CA TRP A 544 25.13 -3.21 -21.11
C TRP A 544 25.99 -2.85 -19.90
N LEU A 545 25.64 -1.80 -19.15
CA LEU A 545 26.44 -1.31 -18.03
C LEU A 545 26.22 -2.11 -16.76
N ASP A 546 24.97 -2.39 -16.40
CA ASP A 546 24.59 -2.69 -15.03
C ASP A 546 24.11 -4.12 -14.81
N TYR A 547 23.41 -4.68 -15.79
CA TYR A 547 22.79 -5.99 -15.68
C TYR A 547 23.69 -7.12 -16.16
N THR A 548 23.41 -8.33 -15.67
CA THR A 548 24.17 -9.53 -16.04
C THR A 548 23.67 -10.11 -17.35
N LYS A 549 24.55 -10.89 -18.00
CA LYS A 549 24.14 -11.69 -19.17
C LYS A 549 23.11 -12.72 -18.75
N ILE A 550 22.08 -12.88 -19.58
CA ILE A 550 21.08 -13.93 -19.41
C ILE A 550 21.61 -15.27 -19.91
N ASP A 551 20.87 -16.35 -19.66
CA ASP A 551 21.17 -17.64 -20.25
C ASP A 551 20.52 -17.79 -21.63
N HIS A 552 21.34 -18.10 -22.65
CA HIS A 552 20.92 -18.32 -24.05
C HIS A 552 21.03 -19.80 -24.46
N SER A 553 21.45 -20.68 -23.54
CA SER A 553 21.89 -22.04 -23.89
C SER A 553 20.96 -23.13 -23.35
N THR A 554 20.40 -22.98 -22.15
CA THR A 554 19.58 -24.05 -21.56
C THR A 554 18.20 -24.12 -22.21
N LYS A 555 17.71 -25.34 -22.43
CA LYS A 555 16.35 -25.58 -22.90
C LYS A 555 15.37 -25.41 -21.74
N SER A 556 14.25 -24.72 -21.98
CA SER A 556 13.04 -24.92 -21.17
C SER A 556 12.34 -26.20 -21.64
N ALA A 557 11.68 -26.87 -20.70
CA ALA A 557 10.84 -28.04 -20.93
C ALA A 557 9.33 -27.69 -21.10
N LEU A 558 8.95 -26.40 -21.05
CA LEU A 558 7.55 -25.95 -21.21
C LEU A 558 6.95 -26.16 -22.62
N GLY A 559 7.77 -26.47 -23.62
CA GLY A 559 7.31 -26.68 -25.00
C GLY A 559 6.59 -25.44 -25.58
N LEU A 560 7.05 -24.24 -25.25
CA LEU A 560 6.51 -22.99 -25.80
C LEU A 560 7.05 -22.75 -27.22
N PRO A 561 6.24 -22.14 -28.13
CA PRO A 561 6.70 -21.78 -29.47
C PRO A 561 7.74 -20.64 -29.45
N GLU A 562 8.54 -20.52 -30.50
CA GLU A 562 9.49 -19.41 -30.65
C GLU A 562 8.80 -18.07 -31.03
N VAL A 563 7.55 -18.11 -31.46
CA VAL A 563 6.75 -16.93 -31.83
C VAL A 563 5.67 -16.70 -30.76
N LYS A 564 5.51 -15.46 -30.30
CA LYS A 564 4.55 -15.07 -29.25
C LYS A 564 4.65 -15.91 -27.97
N SER A 565 5.85 -16.37 -27.61
CA SER A 565 6.07 -17.30 -26.48
C SER A 565 5.49 -16.80 -25.15
N VAL A 566 5.59 -15.50 -24.87
CA VAL A 566 5.05 -14.88 -23.64
C VAL A 566 3.52 -14.92 -23.63
N GLY A 567 2.88 -14.61 -24.76
CA GLY A 567 1.42 -14.69 -24.89
C GLY A 567 0.90 -16.12 -24.74
N VAL A 568 1.55 -17.08 -25.41
CA VAL A 568 1.19 -18.50 -25.30
C VAL A 568 1.45 -19.04 -23.88
N PHE A 569 2.51 -18.58 -23.21
CA PHE A 569 2.70 -18.89 -21.80
C PHE A 569 1.54 -18.37 -20.95
N ALA A 570 1.16 -17.10 -21.14
CA ALA A 570 0.08 -16.47 -20.40
C ALA A 570 -1.26 -17.23 -20.56
N GLU A 571 -1.62 -17.59 -21.79
CA GLU A 571 -2.82 -18.38 -22.11
C GLU A 571 -2.78 -19.75 -21.43
N ARG A 572 -1.65 -20.47 -21.53
CA ARG A 572 -1.48 -21.78 -20.87
C ARG A 572 -1.47 -21.69 -19.35
N ALA A 573 -0.90 -20.62 -18.78
CA ALA A 573 -0.87 -20.38 -17.34
C ALA A 573 -2.29 -20.13 -16.81
N LEU A 574 -3.09 -19.30 -17.50
CA LEU A 574 -4.50 -19.06 -17.17
C LEU A 574 -5.33 -20.35 -17.19
N GLN A 575 -5.08 -21.25 -18.14
CA GLN A 575 -5.75 -22.55 -18.21
C GLN A 575 -5.27 -23.52 -17.12
N ARG A 576 -3.94 -23.62 -16.94
CA ARG A 576 -3.35 -24.59 -16.02
C ARG A 576 -3.62 -24.28 -14.56
N PHE A 577 -3.64 -23.00 -14.21
CA PHE A 577 -3.81 -22.54 -12.84
C PHE A 577 -5.22 -21.97 -12.61
N ALA A 578 -6.21 -22.38 -13.43
CA ALA A 578 -7.58 -21.88 -13.32
C ALA A 578 -8.17 -22.10 -11.91
N ASP A 579 -7.91 -23.26 -11.31
CA ASP A 579 -8.46 -23.64 -9.99
C ASP A 579 -7.91 -22.80 -8.83
N ILE A 580 -6.73 -22.20 -8.98
CA ILE A 580 -6.09 -21.33 -7.96
C ILE A 580 -6.08 -19.85 -8.38
N ASN A 581 -6.60 -19.52 -9.57
CA ASN A 581 -6.68 -18.15 -10.03
C ASN A 581 -7.88 -17.46 -9.36
N ALA A 582 -7.62 -16.81 -8.23
CA ALA A 582 -8.64 -16.18 -7.38
C ALA A 582 -9.59 -15.21 -8.11
N ARG A 583 -9.17 -14.64 -9.25
CA ARG A 583 -9.92 -13.64 -9.99
C ARG A 583 -9.93 -13.93 -11.50
N VAL A 584 -11.11 -14.33 -12.00
CA VAL A 584 -11.35 -14.51 -13.44
C VAL A 584 -11.70 -13.15 -14.05
N ASP A 585 -11.14 -12.86 -15.22
CA ASP A 585 -11.29 -11.56 -15.87
C ASP A 585 -11.64 -11.71 -17.37
N PRO A 586 -12.94 -11.86 -17.68
CA PRO A 586 -13.44 -11.92 -19.05
C PRO A 586 -13.56 -10.53 -19.69
N ILE A 587 -13.54 -9.44 -18.92
CA ILE A 587 -13.69 -8.07 -19.40
C ILE A 587 -12.44 -7.65 -20.18
N ASN A 588 -11.24 -7.96 -19.66
CA ASN A 588 -9.98 -7.57 -20.31
C ASN A 588 -9.43 -8.62 -21.28
N ARG A 589 -10.02 -9.82 -21.30
CA ARG A 589 -9.57 -10.98 -22.09
C ARG A 589 -10.75 -11.68 -22.74
N CYS A 590 -11.56 -10.92 -23.47
CA CYS A 590 -12.74 -11.48 -24.12
C CYS A 590 -12.34 -12.31 -25.35
N PHE A 591 -12.33 -13.64 -25.18
CA PHE A 591 -12.06 -14.61 -26.24
C PHE A 591 -13.33 -15.27 -26.80
N THR A 592 -14.50 -14.96 -26.21
CA THR A 592 -15.81 -15.51 -26.59
C THR A 592 -16.77 -14.38 -26.96
N ALA A 593 -18.03 -14.71 -27.28
CA ALA A 593 -19.07 -13.69 -27.46
C ALA A 593 -19.56 -13.07 -26.12
N PHE A 594 -19.15 -13.64 -24.97
CA PHE A 594 -19.62 -13.28 -23.64
C PHE A 594 -18.46 -12.70 -22.82
N CYS A 595 -18.35 -11.37 -22.78
CA CYS A 595 -17.26 -10.64 -22.13
C CYS A 595 -17.63 -10.21 -20.70
N HIS A 596 -18.21 -11.12 -19.91
CA HIS A 596 -18.68 -10.85 -18.56
C HIS A 596 -18.47 -12.06 -17.65
N ARG A 597 -18.43 -11.84 -16.34
CA ARG A 597 -18.33 -12.91 -15.34
C ARG A 597 -19.60 -13.78 -15.38
N GLU A 598 -19.46 -15.04 -14.98
CA GLU A 598 -20.58 -15.97 -14.85
C GLU A 598 -21.43 -15.63 -13.61
N GLY A 599 -22.69 -16.05 -13.59
CA GLY A 599 -23.59 -15.88 -12.43
C GLY A 599 -24.14 -14.46 -12.22
N LEU A 600 -23.83 -13.51 -13.10
CA LEU A 600 -24.35 -12.14 -13.03
C LEU A 600 -25.83 -12.05 -13.45
N SER A 601 -26.52 -11.03 -12.92
CA SER A 601 -27.84 -10.62 -13.43
C SER A 601 -27.73 -10.18 -14.90
N ARG A 602 -28.86 -10.17 -15.62
CA ARG A 602 -28.88 -9.74 -17.03
C ARG A 602 -28.35 -8.32 -17.21
N ASP A 603 -28.71 -7.42 -16.31
CA ASP A 603 -28.28 -6.02 -16.33
C ASP A 603 -26.78 -5.91 -16.06
N ALA A 604 -26.26 -6.63 -15.06
CA ALA A 604 -24.83 -6.64 -14.74
C ALA A 604 -23.98 -7.28 -15.87
N ALA A 605 -24.44 -8.38 -16.46
CA ALA A 605 -23.79 -9.00 -17.62
C ALA A 605 -23.75 -8.05 -18.83
N ALA A 606 -24.84 -7.30 -19.08
CA ALA A 606 -24.89 -6.30 -20.15
C ALA A 606 -23.94 -5.12 -19.91
N VAL A 607 -23.80 -4.68 -18.66
CA VAL A 607 -22.83 -3.66 -18.25
C VAL A 607 -21.40 -4.13 -18.53
N GLU A 608 -21.01 -5.29 -18.03
CA GLU A 608 -19.66 -5.83 -18.26
C GLU A 608 -19.37 -6.07 -19.74
N GLN A 609 -20.36 -6.58 -20.49
CA GLN A 609 -20.27 -6.73 -21.94
C GLN A 609 -20.00 -5.39 -22.63
N ALA A 610 -20.66 -4.32 -22.22
CA ALA A 610 -20.44 -2.98 -22.78
C ALA A 610 -19.06 -2.42 -22.38
N LEU A 611 -18.65 -2.59 -21.12
CA LEU A 611 -17.38 -2.12 -20.57
C LEU A 611 -16.16 -2.82 -21.18
N SER A 612 -16.29 -4.09 -21.58
CA SER A 612 -15.22 -4.83 -22.30
C SER A 612 -14.73 -4.12 -23.56
N ARG A 613 -15.53 -3.22 -24.16
CA ARG A 613 -15.14 -2.43 -25.35
C ARG A 613 -14.15 -1.29 -25.03
N LEU A 614 -13.92 -1.00 -23.76
CA LEU A 614 -12.95 -0.02 -23.27
C LEU A 614 -11.57 -0.65 -23.01
N SER A 615 -11.52 -1.96 -22.77
CA SER A 615 -10.29 -2.66 -22.38
C SER A 615 -9.42 -3.05 -23.59
N ASN A 616 -8.15 -3.36 -23.33
CA ASN A 616 -7.21 -3.97 -24.28
C ASN A 616 -7.08 -3.24 -25.64
N ARG A 617 -7.29 -1.92 -25.66
CA ARG A 617 -7.13 -1.05 -26.84
C ARG A 617 -6.02 -0.02 -26.57
N PRO A 618 -5.08 0.17 -27.50
CA PRO A 618 -4.04 1.18 -27.34
C PRO A 618 -4.61 2.58 -27.51
N ALA A 619 -4.09 3.55 -26.74
CA ALA A 619 -4.51 4.95 -26.77
C ALA A 619 -4.30 5.63 -28.13
N ALA A 620 -3.46 5.07 -29.00
CA ALA A 620 -3.36 5.48 -30.40
C ALA A 620 -4.72 5.40 -31.13
N GLY A 621 -5.52 4.37 -30.83
CA GLY A 621 -6.86 4.13 -31.40
C GLY A 621 -8.02 4.34 -30.41
N PHE A 622 -7.75 4.75 -29.18
CA PHE A 622 -8.75 5.09 -28.16
C PHE A 622 -8.27 6.28 -27.32
N LYS A 623 -8.51 7.49 -27.84
CA LYS A 623 -7.87 8.72 -27.34
C LYS A 623 -8.28 9.11 -25.92
N ALA A 624 -9.47 8.68 -25.45
CA ALA A 624 -9.94 8.92 -24.09
C ALA A 624 -8.93 8.52 -23.01
N ILE A 625 -8.16 7.44 -23.23
CA ILE A 625 -7.12 6.97 -22.31
C ILE A 625 -6.13 8.09 -21.95
N ASN A 626 -5.82 9.00 -22.87
CA ASN A 626 -4.88 10.10 -22.61
C ASN A 626 -5.39 11.12 -21.59
N PHE A 627 -6.72 11.23 -21.46
CA PHE A 627 -7.40 12.19 -20.58
C PHE A 627 -7.95 11.54 -19.31
N LEU A 628 -8.00 10.21 -19.25
CA LEU A 628 -8.35 9.50 -18.03
C LEU A 628 -7.21 9.61 -17.00
N PRO A 629 -7.55 9.85 -15.73
CA PRO A 629 -6.66 9.66 -14.60
C PRO A 629 -6.07 8.25 -14.53
N GLU A 630 -5.05 8.09 -13.69
CA GLU A 630 -4.35 6.81 -13.51
C GLU A 630 -5.26 5.70 -12.94
N ALA A 631 -6.14 6.04 -11.99
CA ALA A 631 -7.15 5.16 -11.40
C ALA A 631 -8.50 5.87 -11.25
N SER A 632 -9.40 5.70 -12.23
CA SER A 632 -10.78 6.19 -12.12
C SER A 632 -11.72 5.09 -11.60
N MET A 633 -12.71 5.46 -10.79
CA MET A 633 -13.74 4.55 -10.29
C MET A 633 -15.05 4.81 -11.05
N LEU A 634 -15.59 3.78 -11.68
CA LEU A 634 -16.89 3.81 -12.32
C LEU A 634 -17.90 3.11 -11.42
N ARG A 635 -18.76 3.88 -10.78
CA ARG A 635 -19.89 3.40 -10.00
C ARG A 635 -21.09 3.20 -10.93
N VAL A 636 -21.61 1.97 -10.98
CA VAL A 636 -22.77 1.61 -11.81
C VAL A 636 -23.96 1.27 -10.95
N GLU A 637 -25.03 2.05 -11.07
CA GLU A 637 -26.30 1.83 -10.38
C GLU A 637 -27.21 0.91 -11.18
N PHE A 638 -27.64 -0.20 -10.58
CA PHE A 638 -28.57 -1.14 -11.19
C PHE A 638 -30.03 -0.78 -10.89
N SER A 639 -30.93 -1.36 -11.68
CA SER A 639 -32.37 -1.15 -11.58
C SER A 639 -32.98 -1.60 -10.25
N ASN A 640 -32.32 -2.53 -9.55
CA ASN A 640 -32.72 -3.04 -8.23
C ASN A 640 -32.22 -2.17 -7.05
N GLY A 641 -31.51 -1.07 -7.31
CA GLY A 641 -30.93 -0.20 -6.29
C GLY A 641 -29.55 -0.64 -5.78
N GLU A 642 -29.04 -1.80 -6.20
CA GLU A 642 -27.66 -2.19 -5.93
C GLU A 642 -26.69 -1.43 -6.83
N ARG A 643 -25.40 -1.47 -6.48
CA ARG A 643 -24.32 -0.92 -7.29
C ARG A 643 -23.12 -1.85 -7.38
N GLU A 644 -22.42 -1.77 -8.50
CA GLU A 644 -21.08 -2.34 -8.68
C GLU A 644 -20.09 -1.21 -8.97
N VAL A 645 -18.87 -1.34 -8.44
CA VAL A 645 -17.79 -0.40 -8.68
C VAL A 645 -16.73 -1.06 -9.56
N TYR A 646 -16.39 -0.40 -10.67
CA TYR A 646 -15.35 -0.83 -11.59
C TYR A 646 -14.15 0.11 -11.52
N SER A 647 -12.96 -0.44 -11.31
CA SER A 647 -11.71 0.30 -11.53
C SER A 647 -11.41 0.40 -13.02
N LEU A 648 -11.21 1.62 -13.50
CA LEU A 648 -10.66 1.94 -14.82
C LEU A 648 -9.19 2.37 -14.60
N LEU A 649 -8.28 1.42 -14.74
CA LEU A 649 -6.84 1.63 -14.52
C LEU A 649 -6.14 1.91 -15.83
N ARG A 650 -5.47 3.06 -15.93
CA ARG A 650 -4.62 3.40 -17.06
C ARG A 650 -3.30 2.65 -16.95
N ASP A 651 -3.06 1.74 -17.88
CA ASP A 651 -1.78 1.03 -17.96
C ASP A 651 -0.82 1.82 -18.86
N ARG A 652 0.04 2.65 -18.29
CA ARG A 652 0.99 3.43 -19.09
C ARG A 652 2.08 2.55 -19.67
N ALA A 653 2.41 2.81 -20.93
CA ALA A 653 3.47 2.10 -21.62
C ALA A 653 4.79 2.86 -21.56
N HIS A 654 5.88 2.12 -21.31
CA HIS A 654 7.23 2.68 -21.33
C HIS A 654 8.15 1.84 -22.18
N SER A 655 9.13 2.50 -22.78
CA SER A 655 10.21 1.84 -23.51
C SER A 655 11.12 1.03 -22.57
N ASN A 656 11.22 1.40 -21.28
CA ASN A 656 11.84 0.66 -20.18
C ASN A 656 11.55 1.34 -18.83
N VAL A 657 11.78 0.63 -17.71
CA VAL A 657 11.66 1.13 -16.31
C VAL A 657 12.99 1.03 -15.56
N ALA A 658 14.10 1.23 -16.26
CA ALA A 658 15.44 0.89 -15.77
C ALA A 658 16.13 2.03 -14.99
N PHE A 659 15.45 3.17 -14.79
CA PHE A 659 16.02 4.35 -14.13
C PHE A 659 14.98 5.02 -13.23
N MET A 660 15.44 5.61 -12.12
CA MET A 660 14.59 6.23 -11.10
C MET A 660 14.05 7.63 -11.47
N LEU A 661 14.55 8.23 -12.56
CA LEU A 661 14.25 9.60 -12.97
C LEU A 661 14.05 9.67 -14.48
N GLY A 662 13.41 10.75 -14.94
CA GLY A 662 13.24 11.06 -16.36
C GLY A 662 12.28 10.11 -17.08
N GLU A 663 11.23 9.65 -16.40
CA GLU A 663 10.19 8.77 -16.96
C GLU A 663 9.63 9.30 -18.29
N GLN A 664 9.42 10.61 -18.41
CA GLN A 664 8.91 11.29 -19.60
C GLN A 664 9.65 10.94 -20.91
N TYR A 665 10.97 10.70 -20.85
CA TYR A 665 11.77 10.32 -22.03
C TYR A 665 11.55 8.87 -22.47
N ARG A 666 10.95 8.07 -21.59
CA ARG A 666 10.68 6.64 -21.80
C ARG A 666 9.21 6.35 -22.01
N TYR A 667 8.32 7.25 -21.62
CA TYR A 667 6.88 7.12 -21.73
C TYR A 667 6.43 7.07 -23.21
N GLN A 668 5.50 6.17 -23.53
CA GLN A 668 5.00 5.87 -24.87
C GLN A 668 3.46 5.98 -24.91
N PRO A 669 2.90 7.19 -24.83
CA PRO A 669 1.47 7.41 -24.58
C PRO A 669 0.55 6.70 -25.58
N GLY A 670 0.94 6.60 -26.86
CA GLY A 670 0.14 5.91 -27.88
C GLY A 670 -0.05 4.41 -27.63
N LEU A 671 0.75 3.81 -26.74
CA LEU A 671 0.68 2.39 -26.38
C LEU A 671 -0.04 2.14 -25.04
N ASP A 672 -0.48 3.19 -24.34
CA ASP A 672 -1.24 3.04 -23.10
C ASP A 672 -2.50 2.22 -23.36
N THR A 673 -2.88 1.38 -22.40
CA THR A 673 -4.14 0.63 -22.44
C THR A 673 -4.98 0.93 -21.20
N LEU A 674 -6.22 0.44 -21.19
CA LEU A 674 -7.09 0.50 -20.03
C LEU A 674 -7.37 -0.92 -19.52
N THR A 675 -7.21 -1.14 -18.23
CA THR A 675 -7.71 -2.32 -17.51
C THR A 675 -9.01 -1.94 -16.81
N VAL A 676 -10.07 -2.71 -17.04
CA VAL A 676 -11.40 -2.51 -16.44
C VAL A 676 -11.75 -3.72 -15.58
N TYR A 677 -11.95 -3.53 -14.27
CA TYR A 677 -12.18 -4.67 -13.37
C TYR A 677 -13.16 -4.33 -12.23
N PRO A 678 -14.11 -5.23 -11.86
CA PRO A 678 -15.19 -4.95 -10.92
C PRO A 678 -14.76 -5.08 -9.45
N GLU A 679 -13.92 -4.15 -9.00
CA GLU A 679 -13.45 -3.98 -7.63
C GLU A 679 -12.80 -2.59 -7.49
N VAL A 680 -12.62 -2.10 -6.27
CA VAL A 680 -11.76 -0.95 -5.98
C VAL A 680 -10.30 -1.40 -5.89
N LEU A 681 -9.54 -1.12 -6.95
CA LEU A 681 -8.14 -1.56 -7.12
C LEU A 681 -7.12 -0.45 -6.81
N SER A 682 -7.53 0.61 -6.14
CA SER A 682 -6.63 1.69 -5.69
C SER A 682 -6.98 2.14 -4.29
N SER A 683 -5.96 2.52 -3.51
CA SER A 683 -6.15 3.27 -2.27
C SER A 683 -6.35 4.77 -2.51
N TYR A 684 -6.16 5.22 -3.76
CA TYR A 684 -6.16 6.61 -4.17
C TYR A 684 -7.04 6.81 -5.41
N PRO A 685 -8.39 6.79 -5.27
CA PRO A 685 -9.27 7.12 -6.38
C PRO A 685 -8.92 8.51 -6.94
N ASN A 686 -8.54 8.59 -8.21
CA ASN A 686 -8.22 9.86 -8.84
C ASN A 686 -9.47 10.59 -9.33
N PHE A 687 -10.52 9.86 -9.71
CA PHE A 687 -11.79 10.45 -10.13
C PHE A 687 -12.92 9.42 -10.10
N ILE A 688 -14.16 9.86 -9.92
CA ILE A 688 -15.35 9.01 -9.90
C ILE A 688 -16.29 9.40 -11.05
N PHE A 689 -16.79 8.39 -11.74
CA PHE A 689 -17.96 8.50 -12.62
C PHE A 689 -19.12 7.73 -12.00
N ASN A 690 -20.32 8.31 -11.99
CA ASN A 690 -21.55 7.63 -11.58
C ASN A 690 -22.49 7.46 -12.77
N VAL A 691 -22.88 6.23 -13.09
CA VAL A 691 -23.64 5.90 -14.30
C VAL A 691 -24.72 4.87 -13.98
N LYS A 692 -25.95 5.09 -14.45
CA LYS A 692 -26.99 4.04 -14.39
C LYS A 692 -26.68 2.91 -15.36
N ALA A 693 -26.98 1.67 -15.02
CA ALA A 693 -26.69 0.49 -15.83
C ALA A 693 -27.20 0.62 -17.29
N GLU A 694 -28.40 1.15 -17.47
CA GLU A 694 -29.01 1.42 -18.80
C GLU A 694 -28.24 2.46 -19.64
N ALA A 695 -27.51 3.37 -18.98
CA ALA A 695 -26.73 4.43 -19.62
C ALA A 695 -25.27 4.02 -19.89
N VAL A 696 -24.79 2.88 -19.37
CA VAL A 696 -23.43 2.39 -19.59
C VAL A 696 -23.07 2.27 -21.08
N PRO A 697 -23.95 1.75 -21.98
CA PRO A 697 -23.66 1.78 -23.41
C PRO A 697 -23.40 3.19 -23.96
N ALA A 698 -24.15 4.20 -23.50
CA ALA A 698 -23.98 5.58 -23.92
C ALA A 698 -22.67 6.19 -23.37
N PHE A 699 -22.34 5.93 -22.11
CA PHE A 699 -21.06 6.30 -21.50
C PHE A 699 -19.87 5.72 -22.28
N VAL A 700 -19.92 4.42 -22.61
CA VAL A 700 -18.89 3.75 -23.41
C VAL A 700 -18.75 4.38 -24.80
N MET A 701 -19.86 4.67 -25.48
CA MET A 701 -19.82 5.36 -26.77
C MET A 701 -19.24 6.77 -26.66
N ALA A 702 -19.63 7.52 -25.62
CA ALA A 702 -19.13 8.87 -25.40
C ALA A 702 -17.62 8.88 -25.20
N LEU A 703 -17.08 7.96 -24.38
CA LEU A 703 -15.63 7.77 -24.25
C LEU A 703 -14.99 7.41 -25.60
N GLN A 704 -15.58 6.49 -26.37
CA GLN A 704 -15.03 6.10 -27.68
C GLN A 704 -14.99 7.25 -28.70
N GLN A 705 -15.83 8.27 -28.54
CA GLN A 705 -15.89 9.46 -29.39
C GLN A 705 -14.98 10.60 -28.91
N VAL A 706 -14.38 10.49 -27.72
CA VAL A 706 -13.40 11.47 -27.23
C VAL A 706 -12.22 11.52 -28.19
N SER A 707 -11.91 12.72 -28.65
CA SER A 707 -10.78 13.00 -29.55
C SER A 707 -9.84 14.08 -29.02
N ASP A 708 -10.33 14.89 -28.08
CA ASP A 708 -9.65 16.02 -27.47
C ASP A 708 -10.15 16.24 -26.02
N GLU A 709 -9.51 17.17 -25.32
CA GLU A 709 -9.87 17.49 -23.94
C GLU A 709 -11.30 18.04 -23.82
N LYS A 710 -11.78 18.81 -24.81
CA LYS A 710 -13.12 19.41 -24.80
C LYS A 710 -14.21 18.34 -24.88
N SER A 711 -14.03 17.32 -25.73
CA SER A 711 -14.96 16.19 -25.82
C SER A 711 -14.91 15.32 -24.57
N PHE A 712 -13.75 15.15 -23.95
CA PHE A 712 -13.65 14.47 -22.65
C PHE A 712 -14.35 15.23 -21.53
N ARG A 713 -14.21 16.56 -21.47
CA ARG A 713 -14.91 17.40 -20.48
C ARG A 713 -16.42 17.22 -20.51
N LYS A 714 -17.02 17.02 -21.69
CA LYS A 714 -18.46 16.71 -21.81
C LYS A 714 -18.85 15.39 -21.14
N VAL A 715 -17.97 14.38 -21.17
CA VAL A 715 -18.18 13.12 -20.44
C VAL A 715 -18.17 13.40 -18.94
N VAL A 716 -17.21 14.20 -18.47
CA VAL A 716 -17.11 14.58 -17.06
C VAL A 716 -18.30 15.43 -16.61
N GLU A 717 -18.76 16.39 -17.42
CA GLU A 717 -19.94 17.21 -17.12
C GLU A 717 -21.21 16.37 -16.94
N HIS A 718 -21.34 15.25 -17.67
CA HIS A 718 -22.55 14.43 -17.63
C HIS A 718 -22.51 13.34 -16.54
N TRP A 719 -21.36 12.71 -16.30
CA TRP A 719 -21.26 11.54 -15.40
C TRP A 719 -20.23 11.71 -14.27
N GLY A 720 -19.43 12.77 -14.28
CA GLY A 720 -18.33 12.96 -13.34
C GLY A 720 -18.77 13.53 -11.99
N ILE A 721 -18.17 13.01 -10.93
CA ILE A 721 -18.32 13.54 -9.57
C ILE A 721 -17.10 14.43 -9.30
N ARG A 722 -17.27 15.75 -9.30
CA ARG A 722 -16.17 16.68 -8.99
C ARG A 722 -16.00 16.84 -7.49
N ARG A 723 -14.86 17.38 -7.06
CA ARG A 723 -14.56 17.67 -5.65
C ARG A 723 -15.62 18.57 -5.01
N THR A 724 -16.27 19.42 -5.80
CA THR A 724 -17.33 20.37 -5.41
C THR A 724 -18.75 19.76 -5.50
N HIS A 725 -18.89 18.46 -5.80
CA HIS A 725 -20.21 17.82 -5.85
C HIS A 725 -20.87 17.86 -4.45
N PRO A 726 -22.13 18.31 -4.31
CA PRO A 726 -22.78 18.40 -2.99
C PRO A 726 -22.77 17.09 -2.20
N GLU A 727 -22.93 15.96 -2.90
CA GLU A 727 -22.87 14.60 -2.33
C GLU A 727 -21.50 13.92 -2.51
N PHE A 728 -20.41 14.68 -2.70
CA PHE A 728 -19.08 14.12 -2.96
C PHE A 728 -18.69 13.02 -1.97
N TRP A 729 -18.85 13.30 -0.66
CA TRP A 729 -18.47 12.37 0.40
C TRP A 729 -19.30 11.09 0.39
N GLN A 730 -20.57 11.15 -0.01
CA GLN A 730 -21.40 9.96 -0.18
C GLN A 730 -20.84 9.06 -1.29
N TYR A 731 -20.54 9.63 -2.46
CA TYR A 731 -19.97 8.86 -3.57
C TYR A 731 -18.56 8.34 -3.27
N PHE A 732 -17.74 9.14 -2.58
CA PHE A 732 -16.38 8.76 -2.23
C PHE A 732 -16.35 7.63 -1.20
N HIS A 733 -17.16 7.72 -0.14
CA HIS A 733 -17.22 6.68 0.91
C HIS A 733 -17.97 5.42 0.47
N ASP A 734 -18.90 5.50 -0.49
CA ASP A 734 -19.53 4.28 -1.05
C ASP A 734 -18.52 3.35 -1.72
N LEU A 735 -17.35 3.86 -2.14
CA LEU A 735 -16.23 3.00 -2.58
C LEU A 735 -15.69 2.14 -1.41
N THR A 736 -15.55 2.71 -0.22
CA THR A 736 -15.15 1.97 0.99
C THR A 736 -16.27 1.03 1.46
N GLU A 737 -17.54 1.45 1.37
CA GLU A 737 -18.69 0.57 1.67
C GLU A 737 -18.75 -0.63 0.72
N HIS A 738 -18.47 -0.42 -0.58
CA HIS A 738 -18.37 -1.50 -1.56
C HIS A 738 -17.28 -2.51 -1.18
N ILE A 739 -16.10 -2.04 -0.74
CA ILE A 739 -15.06 -2.94 -0.21
C ILE A 739 -15.59 -3.67 1.03
N ARG A 740 -16.23 -2.97 1.97
CA ARG A 740 -16.72 -3.57 3.23
C ARG A 740 -17.73 -4.69 3.01
N GLU A 741 -18.62 -4.55 2.04
CA GLU A 741 -19.63 -5.56 1.73
C GLU A 741 -19.05 -6.82 1.06
N ARG A 742 -17.88 -6.72 0.42
CA ARG A 742 -17.28 -7.80 -0.39
C ARG A 742 -16.06 -8.44 0.27
N GLU A 743 -15.22 -7.60 0.87
CA GLU A 743 -13.96 -7.94 1.52
C GLU A 743 -13.87 -7.11 2.83
N PRO A 744 -14.69 -7.39 3.86
CA PRO A 744 -14.81 -6.57 5.08
C PRO A 744 -13.48 -6.33 5.77
N LEU A 745 -12.62 -7.34 5.80
CA LEU A 745 -11.29 -7.28 6.40
C LEU A 745 -10.35 -6.32 5.66
N GLU A 746 -10.60 -5.98 4.40
CA GLU A 746 -9.79 -5.03 3.63
C GLU A 746 -10.33 -3.59 3.73
N ALA A 747 -11.48 -3.37 4.36
CA ALA A 747 -12.13 -2.07 4.37
C ALA A 747 -11.34 -1.03 5.17
N GLY A 748 -11.23 0.17 4.61
CA GLY A 748 -10.66 1.33 5.26
C GLY A 748 -10.95 2.59 4.47
N VAL A 749 -10.79 3.75 5.11
CA VAL A 749 -10.99 5.04 4.43
C VAL A 749 -9.97 5.18 3.30
N LEU A 750 -10.46 5.51 2.10
CA LEU A 750 -9.62 5.76 0.92
C LEU A 750 -9.01 7.16 0.98
N ASP A 751 -7.89 7.35 0.30
CA ASP A 751 -7.16 8.63 0.31
C ASP A 751 -7.55 9.51 -0.88
N MET A 752 -7.84 10.78 -0.60
CA MET A 752 -8.35 11.76 -1.56
C MET A 752 -7.27 12.73 -2.08
N ASN A 753 -6.02 12.64 -1.60
CA ASN A 753 -4.96 13.59 -1.94
C ASN A 753 -4.57 13.56 -3.44
N ARG A 754 -5.01 12.55 -4.18
CA ARG A 754 -4.77 12.39 -5.62
C ARG A 754 -6.01 12.58 -6.49
N TYR A 755 -7.11 13.08 -5.92
CA TYR A 755 -8.34 13.33 -6.68
C TYR A 755 -8.18 14.54 -7.63
N GLU A 756 -8.42 14.34 -8.92
CA GLU A 756 -8.15 15.33 -9.97
C GLU A 756 -9.28 16.37 -10.15
N ASN A 757 -8.99 17.40 -10.95
CA ASN A 757 -9.88 18.52 -11.32
C ASN A 757 -9.86 18.72 -12.86
N LEU A 758 -10.23 17.73 -13.67
CA LEU A 758 -11.52 17.06 -13.70
C LEU A 758 -12.60 18.11 -13.91
#